data_AF-A0AAD2G269-F1
#
_entry.id   AF-A0AAD2G269-F1
#
_cell.length_a   1.000
_cell.length_b   1.000
_cell.length_c   1.000
_cell.angle_alpha   90.00
_cell.angle_beta   90.00
_cell.angle_gamma   90.00
#
_symmetry.space_group_name_H-M   'P 1'
#
loop_
_entity.id
_entity.type
_entity.pdbx_description
1 polymer ?
#
loop_
_entity_poly.entity_id
_entity_poly.type
_entity_poly.pdbx_seq_one_letter_code
_entity_poly.pdbx_strand_id
1 'polypeptide(L)'
;MGNKYSITITLDNGDRPAVAGKTLKGNVILKANRRLHPNNLVLYLIGKENTIITKATKGTRIRDYKVIARAMTTLLDPGKENISKGIHTIPFSFMLPASLPSSEQFPKVDSRSFNGKIEYRLRAQLGDSFVERLFTVESAPLPSDIVPCMLKPQTYELKRLGFLNTGCLSIAASLENSRVGRGQPLGISLASRNDTSNKIVRVQLKLVELIEYRSRGEEATSKQDLEKLKDIDLPSLEKQKGENLKFSKDGFAEKMETTYRSIYTDLVSSKSQIDLIVPSEARDSYNGNLMTISHYVKVTFVTKAMIDNPTLKIPIVVGNAPPKRAKERRQRTPGTPVSTILVDEEIPEMPDDPCDESTITVGTGASGLPFADAIFLDEAQTTSLLDTVPIYPPMLAEEKDHPDRLLDLKKASYPPRVAPSPTAPDEAMLKDHKPTKFGSHIRDFDGLSTSHAPKTPPRPPKPAKSNGKSSGENIYHSPYRMYTAQPQRPMLYTFEDSDASTFQGKEDEPSPARFASKRRPLADIHPNANAKVNDPEPQTRLTKKTHPSRDAGSRHRLNRLIHELRGSIHDYEVIVTYASHPEYRQLFPTLTALELGIIMSHVNMNHQVKVARLMARQMSYDQAFTCAHCAEVIKRTSEFFRANMVEALLPFCEDLTTNRKLVQNSLSEWELMITDRLFDGLYEC
;
A
#
# COMPACT_ATOMS: atom_id res chain seq x y z
N MET A 1 22.62 -5.64 -45.51
CA MET A 1 23.49 -4.69 -44.76
C MET A 1 23.91 -5.37 -43.47
N GLY A 2 25.19 -5.32 -43.08
CA GLY A 2 25.64 -5.94 -41.82
C GLY A 2 25.24 -5.13 -40.59
N ASN A 3 24.92 -5.80 -39.47
CA ASN A 3 24.61 -5.13 -38.21
C ASN A 3 25.81 -4.30 -37.73
N LYS A 4 25.58 -3.00 -37.52
CA LYS A 4 26.62 -2.02 -37.15
C LYS A 4 27.22 -2.33 -35.76
N TYR A 5 26.41 -2.92 -34.89
CA TYR A 5 26.78 -3.33 -33.54
C TYR A 5 25.81 -4.40 -33.00
N SER A 6 26.11 -4.95 -31.83
CA SER A 6 25.16 -5.69 -30.98
C SER A 6 25.31 -5.27 -29.52
N ILE A 7 24.19 -5.24 -28.78
CA ILE A 7 24.13 -4.87 -27.36
C ILE A 7 23.72 -6.10 -26.55
N THR A 8 24.30 -6.31 -25.38
CA THR A 8 23.89 -7.34 -24.42
C THR A 8 23.91 -6.75 -23.01
N ILE A 9 22.90 -7.07 -22.20
CA ILE A 9 22.82 -6.63 -20.81
C ILE A 9 23.14 -7.84 -19.90
N THR A 10 24.09 -7.68 -19.00
CA THR A 10 24.41 -8.65 -17.95
C THR A 10 24.15 -8.03 -16.57
N LEU A 11 23.83 -8.88 -15.60
CA LEU A 11 23.58 -8.49 -14.21
C LEU A 11 24.58 -9.20 -13.31
N ASP A 12 25.09 -8.49 -12.29
CA ASP A 12 26.11 -9.04 -11.38
C ASP A 12 25.51 -10.12 -10.45
N ASN A 13 24.20 -10.08 -10.19
CA ASN A 13 23.45 -11.13 -9.48
C ASN A 13 23.00 -12.28 -10.40
N GLY A 14 23.32 -12.23 -11.70
CA GLY A 14 22.97 -13.24 -12.70
C GLY A 14 21.46 -13.35 -12.92
N ASP A 15 20.90 -14.47 -12.48
CA ASP A 15 19.46 -14.77 -12.51
C ASP A 15 18.81 -14.80 -11.11
N ARG A 16 19.57 -14.48 -10.05
CA ARG A 16 19.00 -14.29 -8.71
C ARG A 16 18.11 -13.05 -8.71
N PRO A 17 17.00 -13.02 -7.94
CA PRO A 17 16.20 -11.81 -7.80
C PRO A 17 17.02 -10.63 -7.29
N ALA A 18 16.69 -9.43 -7.77
CA ALA A 18 17.18 -8.17 -7.23
C ALA A 18 16.25 -7.72 -6.10
N VAL A 19 16.79 -7.28 -4.97
CA VAL A 19 15.97 -6.86 -3.83
C VAL A 19 15.66 -5.37 -3.93
N ALA A 20 14.38 -5.00 -3.81
CA ALA A 20 13.94 -3.61 -3.73
C ALA A 20 14.64 -2.86 -2.58
N GLY A 21 15.00 -1.59 -2.78
CA GLY A 21 15.79 -0.83 -1.82
C GLY A 21 17.29 -1.16 -1.83
N LYS A 22 17.76 -2.00 -2.77
CA LYS A 22 19.19 -2.31 -2.98
C LYS A 22 19.65 -1.83 -4.36
N THR A 23 20.97 -1.76 -4.52
CA THR A 23 21.60 -1.37 -5.78
C THR A 23 21.63 -2.53 -6.76
N LEU A 24 20.94 -2.41 -7.89
CA LEU A 24 21.06 -3.28 -9.05
C LEU A 24 22.30 -2.88 -9.85
N LYS A 25 23.27 -3.79 -9.96
CA LYS A 25 24.52 -3.60 -10.72
C LYS A 25 24.63 -4.60 -11.88
N GLY A 26 25.36 -4.21 -12.91
CA GLY A 26 25.54 -5.02 -14.10
C GLY A 26 26.42 -4.32 -15.14
N ASN A 27 26.50 -4.92 -16.32
CA ASN A 27 27.27 -4.38 -17.43
C ASN A 27 26.45 -4.39 -18.73
N VAL A 28 26.63 -3.37 -19.56
CA VAL A 28 26.18 -3.36 -20.95
C VAL A 28 27.37 -3.64 -21.84
N ILE A 29 27.33 -4.77 -22.54
CA ILE A 29 28.35 -5.20 -23.49
C ILE A 29 27.95 -4.73 -24.88
N LEU A 30 28.68 -3.77 -25.43
CA LEU A 30 28.50 -3.21 -26.76
C LEU A 30 29.61 -3.71 -27.69
N LYS A 31 29.26 -4.60 -28.63
CA LYS A 31 30.16 -5.04 -29.70
C LYS A 31 29.97 -4.15 -30.92
N ALA A 32 30.89 -3.23 -31.16
CA ALA A 32 30.90 -2.31 -32.27
C ALA A 32 31.69 -2.88 -33.46
N ASN A 33 31.02 -3.19 -34.58
CA ASN A 33 31.67 -3.74 -35.78
C ASN A 33 32.37 -2.66 -36.63
N ARG A 34 32.10 -1.39 -36.33
CA ARG A 34 32.65 -0.18 -36.95
C ARG A 34 32.65 0.95 -35.91
N ARG A 35 33.36 2.06 -36.17
CA ARG A 35 33.30 3.26 -35.31
C ARG A 35 31.84 3.74 -35.20
N LEU A 36 31.37 3.99 -33.99
CA LEU A 36 30.02 4.50 -33.71
C LEU A 36 30.13 5.92 -33.14
N HIS A 37 29.17 6.77 -33.45
CA HIS A 37 29.00 8.00 -32.69
C HIS A 37 28.56 7.66 -31.26
N PRO A 38 29.01 8.42 -30.26
CA PRO A 38 28.79 8.15 -28.83
C PRO A 38 27.34 8.42 -28.38
N ASN A 39 26.46 8.80 -29.31
CA ASN A 39 25.14 9.35 -29.06
C ASN A 39 24.27 8.42 -28.20
N ASN A 40 24.19 8.77 -26.92
CA ASN A 40 23.16 8.38 -25.97
C ASN A 40 22.94 6.86 -25.91
N LEU A 41 23.99 6.10 -25.52
CA LEU A 41 23.75 4.79 -24.92
C LEU A 41 23.06 4.99 -23.57
N VAL A 42 21.73 4.91 -23.56
CA VAL A 42 20.91 5.09 -22.37
C VAL A 42 20.36 3.74 -21.92
N LEU A 43 20.47 3.48 -20.62
CA LEU A 43 19.86 2.35 -19.97
C LEU A 43 18.63 2.82 -19.21
N TYR A 44 17.47 2.22 -19.49
CA TYR A 44 16.23 2.45 -18.77
C TYR A 44 15.91 1.25 -17.88
N LEU A 45 15.57 1.50 -16.62
CA LEU A 45 14.84 0.56 -15.78
C LEU A 45 13.35 0.84 -15.93
N ILE A 46 12.56 -0.20 -16.22
CA ILE A 46 11.11 -0.10 -16.40
C ILE A 46 10.43 -1.23 -15.63
N GLY A 47 9.66 -0.88 -14.60
CA GLY A 47 8.72 -1.77 -13.91
C GLY A 47 7.31 -1.56 -14.45
N LYS A 48 6.60 -2.66 -14.72
CA LYS A 48 5.22 -2.65 -15.23
C LYS A 48 4.31 -3.58 -14.45
N GLU A 49 3.17 -3.03 -14.10
CA GLU A 49 1.97 -3.77 -13.74
C GLU A 49 1.17 -4.04 -15.02
N ASN A 50 0.86 -5.30 -15.31
CA ASN A 50 0.06 -5.72 -16.47
C ASN A 50 -1.19 -6.47 -15.98
N THR A 51 -2.34 -6.24 -16.63
CA THR A 51 -3.54 -7.07 -16.45
C THR A 51 -4.12 -7.49 -17.78
N ILE A 52 -4.55 -8.75 -17.88
CA ILE A 52 -5.28 -9.30 -19.01
C ILE A 52 -6.59 -9.92 -18.47
N ILE A 53 -7.74 -9.37 -18.84
CA ILE A 53 -9.06 -9.93 -18.56
C ILE A 53 -9.60 -10.58 -19.84
N THR A 54 -9.88 -11.88 -19.81
CA THR A 54 -10.57 -12.58 -20.91
C THR A 54 -12.07 -12.65 -20.64
N LYS A 55 -12.90 -12.05 -21.49
CA LYS A 55 -14.36 -12.09 -21.37
C LYS A 55 -14.92 -13.43 -21.86
N ALA A 56 -15.64 -14.14 -20.98
CA ALA A 56 -16.18 -15.47 -21.25
C ALA A 56 -17.09 -15.54 -22.50
N THR A 57 -17.88 -14.49 -22.75
CA THR A 57 -18.89 -14.46 -23.82
C THR A 57 -18.33 -14.23 -25.24
N LYS A 58 -17.08 -13.79 -25.39
CA LYS A 58 -16.50 -13.41 -26.70
C LYS A 58 -15.04 -13.82 -26.91
N GLY A 59 -14.38 -14.42 -25.92
CA GLY A 59 -12.93 -14.67 -25.94
C GLY A 59 -12.06 -13.41 -25.99
N THR A 60 -12.67 -12.22 -25.99
CA THR A 60 -11.99 -10.92 -26.07
C THR A 60 -11.07 -10.73 -24.88
N ARG A 61 -9.78 -10.52 -25.16
CA ARG A 61 -8.76 -10.20 -24.15
C ARG A 61 -8.61 -8.69 -24.04
N ILE A 62 -9.04 -8.13 -22.92
CA ILE A 62 -8.78 -6.74 -22.57
C ILE A 62 -7.43 -6.69 -21.87
N ARG A 63 -6.45 -6.01 -22.47
CA ARG A 63 -5.13 -5.78 -21.88
C ARG A 63 -4.98 -4.33 -21.45
N ASP A 64 -4.46 -4.15 -20.25
CA ASP A 64 -4.08 -2.86 -19.68
C ASP A 64 -2.69 -3.00 -19.03
N TYR A 65 -1.98 -1.88 -18.91
CA TYR A 65 -0.69 -1.83 -18.22
C TYR A 65 -0.44 -0.45 -17.61
N LYS A 66 0.26 -0.43 -16.47
CA LYS A 66 0.75 0.79 -15.81
C LYS A 66 2.24 0.66 -15.56
N VAL A 67 2.97 1.76 -15.75
CA VAL A 67 4.39 1.84 -15.38
C VAL A 67 4.43 2.18 -13.90
N ILE A 68 4.96 1.26 -13.09
CA ILE A 68 5.08 1.41 -11.64
C ILE A 68 6.49 1.84 -11.21
N ALA A 69 7.47 1.70 -12.11
CA ALA A 69 8.82 2.17 -11.88
C ALA A 69 9.45 2.64 -13.20
N ARG A 70 10.13 3.78 -13.17
CA ARG A 70 10.95 4.25 -14.30
C ARG A 70 12.18 4.98 -13.77
N ALA A 71 13.35 4.48 -14.12
CA ALA A 71 14.62 5.19 -13.94
C ALA A 71 15.42 5.15 -15.25
N MET A 72 16.35 6.07 -15.42
CA MET A 72 17.28 6.07 -16.55
C MET A 72 18.69 6.44 -16.08
N THR A 73 19.69 5.91 -16.76
CA THR A 73 21.08 6.38 -16.63
C THR A 73 21.72 6.42 -18.01
N THR A 74 22.49 7.46 -18.26
CA THR A 74 23.32 7.59 -19.47
C THR A 74 24.62 6.85 -19.21
N LEU A 75 24.97 5.90 -20.08
CA LEU A 75 26.15 5.05 -19.89
C LEU A 75 27.42 5.58 -20.58
N LEU A 76 27.25 6.54 -21.50
CA LEU A 76 28.35 7.17 -22.24
C LEU A 76 28.08 8.67 -22.32
N ASP A 77 29.03 9.49 -21.85
CA ASP A 77 28.85 10.93 -21.79
C ASP A 77 28.65 11.53 -23.19
N PRO A 78 27.60 12.35 -23.40
CA PRO A 78 27.37 13.04 -24.67
C PRO A 78 28.45 14.11 -24.89
N GLY A 79 29.51 13.73 -25.60
CA GLY A 79 30.67 14.61 -25.88
C GLY A 79 32.03 13.91 -25.84
N LYS A 80 32.14 12.71 -25.23
CA LYS A 80 33.36 11.90 -25.30
C LYS A 80 33.58 11.31 -26.70
N GLU A 81 34.80 10.87 -26.98
CA GLU A 81 35.20 10.41 -28.31
C GLU A 81 34.33 9.28 -28.88
N ASN A 82 34.25 9.23 -30.21
CA ASN A 82 33.53 8.19 -30.95
C ASN A 82 34.00 6.77 -30.57
N ILE A 83 33.06 5.92 -30.15
CA ILE A 83 33.26 4.52 -29.77
C ILE A 83 34.00 3.78 -30.88
N SER A 84 35.18 3.25 -30.56
CA SER A 84 36.03 2.51 -31.49
C SER A 84 35.43 1.15 -31.87
N LYS A 85 35.90 0.55 -32.97
CA LYS A 85 35.55 -0.84 -33.32
C LYS A 85 36.14 -1.78 -32.26
N GLY A 86 35.32 -2.64 -31.66
CA GLY A 86 35.74 -3.51 -30.56
C GLY A 86 34.57 -4.08 -29.75
N ILE A 87 34.89 -4.64 -28.59
CA ILE A 87 33.92 -5.02 -27.57
C ILE A 87 34.15 -4.09 -26.38
N HIS A 88 33.10 -3.37 -25.98
CA HIS A 88 33.12 -2.41 -24.87
C HIS A 88 32.22 -2.94 -23.76
N THR A 89 32.74 -3.05 -22.54
CA THR A 89 31.98 -3.44 -21.35
C THR A 89 31.77 -2.19 -20.50
N ILE A 90 30.52 -1.77 -20.35
CA ILE A 90 30.17 -0.50 -19.72
C ILE A 90 29.36 -0.79 -18.46
N PRO A 91 29.90 -0.55 -17.25
CA PRO A 91 29.22 -0.87 -16.00
C PRO A 91 28.04 0.08 -15.77
N PHE A 92 27.04 -0.38 -15.01
CA PHE A 92 25.92 0.44 -14.57
C PHE A 92 25.50 0.12 -13.14
N SER A 93 24.80 1.07 -12.52
CA SER A 93 24.30 0.99 -11.16
C SER A 93 22.95 1.72 -11.07
N PHE A 94 21.92 1.05 -10.56
CA PHE A 94 20.62 1.64 -10.25
C PHE A 94 20.29 1.40 -8.78
N MET A 95 19.84 2.43 -8.06
CA MET A 95 19.15 2.24 -6.78
C MET A 95 17.71 1.82 -7.08
N LEU A 96 17.31 0.62 -6.64
CA LEU A 96 15.91 0.21 -6.72
C LEU A 96 15.11 0.89 -5.60
N PRO A 97 13.95 1.52 -5.85
CA PRO A 97 13.06 1.97 -4.78
C PRO A 97 12.74 0.82 -3.81
N ALA A 98 12.69 1.10 -2.50
CA ALA A 98 12.38 0.10 -1.47
C ALA A 98 10.96 -0.48 -1.62
N SER A 99 10.08 0.33 -2.16
CA SER A 99 8.65 0.11 -2.31
C SER A 99 8.24 -0.69 -3.57
N LEU A 100 9.21 -1.15 -4.38
CA LEU A 100 8.90 -1.99 -5.54
C LEU A 100 8.29 -3.34 -5.11
N PRO A 101 7.12 -3.74 -5.65
CA PRO A 101 6.57 -5.08 -5.42
C PRO A 101 7.41 -6.18 -6.08
N SER A 102 7.33 -7.40 -5.55
CA SER A 102 7.96 -8.58 -6.16
C SER A 102 7.50 -8.83 -7.61
N SER A 103 8.39 -9.36 -8.43
CA SER A 103 8.06 -9.91 -9.75
C SER A 103 7.15 -11.11 -9.58
N GLU A 104 5.89 -10.97 -9.98
CA GLU A 104 4.89 -12.01 -9.78
C GLU A 104 4.02 -12.23 -11.02
N GLN A 105 3.61 -13.49 -11.21
CA GLN A 105 2.61 -13.89 -12.20
C GLN A 105 1.46 -14.59 -11.48
N PHE A 106 0.26 -14.04 -11.59
CA PHE A 106 -0.90 -14.57 -10.86
C PHE A 106 -1.48 -15.78 -11.61
N PRO A 107 -1.91 -16.82 -10.88
CA PRO A 107 -2.53 -17.99 -11.50
C PRO A 107 -3.83 -17.61 -12.22
N LYS A 108 -4.16 -18.36 -13.27
CA LYS A 108 -5.46 -18.24 -13.91
C LYS A 108 -6.52 -18.71 -12.92
N VAL A 109 -7.56 -17.90 -12.70
CA VAL A 109 -8.69 -18.25 -11.84
C VAL A 109 -9.72 -19.02 -12.68
N ASP A 110 -10.17 -20.18 -12.20
CA ASP A 110 -10.82 -21.20 -13.04
C ASP A 110 -12.12 -20.79 -13.74
N SER A 111 -12.78 -19.71 -13.30
CA SER A 111 -14.05 -19.22 -13.87
C SER A 111 -13.91 -18.02 -14.84
N ARG A 112 -12.76 -17.32 -14.81
CA ARG A 112 -12.45 -16.19 -15.71
C ARG A 112 -10.96 -16.20 -15.94
N SER A 113 -10.50 -16.35 -17.19
CA SER A 113 -9.06 -16.32 -17.52
C SER A 113 -8.49 -14.90 -17.46
N PHE A 114 -8.43 -14.41 -16.22
CA PHE A 114 -7.54 -13.34 -15.78
C PHE A 114 -6.09 -13.83 -15.82
N ASN A 115 -5.19 -12.94 -16.18
CA ASN A 115 -3.74 -13.11 -16.03
C ASN A 115 -3.13 -11.74 -15.74
N GLY A 116 -2.64 -11.56 -14.52
CA GLY A 116 -1.90 -10.37 -14.10
C GLY A 116 -0.42 -10.68 -14.07
N LYS A 117 0.41 -9.65 -14.20
CA LYS A 117 1.86 -9.79 -14.05
C LYS A 117 2.50 -8.49 -13.60
N ILE A 118 3.37 -8.59 -12.60
CA ILE A 118 4.34 -7.55 -12.26
C ILE A 118 5.67 -7.96 -12.91
N GLU A 119 6.22 -7.10 -13.78
CA GLU A 119 7.44 -7.40 -14.52
C GLU A 119 8.42 -6.22 -14.56
N TYR A 120 9.71 -6.52 -14.45
CA TYR A 120 10.77 -5.53 -14.55
C TYR A 120 11.71 -5.88 -15.70
N ARG A 121 12.16 -4.84 -16.40
CA ARG A 121 13.09 -4.95 -17.50
C ARG A 121 14.07 -3.80 -17.54
N LEU A 122 15.31 -4.12 -17.90
CA LEU A 122 16.30 -3.15 -18.35
C LEU A 122 16.18 -3.02 -19.88
N ARG A 123 16.22 -1.79 -20.40
CA ARG A 123 16.25 -1.49 -21.84
C ARG A 123 17.46 -0.63 -22.15
N ALA A 124 18.48 -1.21 -22.78
CA ALA A 124 19.62 -0.49 -23.30
C ALA A 124 19.28 0.00 -24.72
N GLN A 125 19.42 1.30 -24.98
CA GLN A 125 19.06 1.93 -26.25
C GLN A 125 20.26 2.72 -26.79
N LEU A 126 20.53 2.61 -28.10
CA LEU A 126 21.58 3.34 -28.82
C LEU A 126 21.00 3.86 -30.14
N GLY A 127 20.57 5.13 -30.16
CA GLY A 127 19.70 5.64 -31.23
C GLY A 127 18.38 4.88 -31.28
N ASP A 128 17.99 4.40 -32.46
CA ASP A 128 16.69 3.71 -32.66
C ASP A 128 16.72 2.22 -32.26
N SER A 129 17.90 1.60 -32.12
CA SER A 129 18.00 0.20 -31.72
C SER A 129 18.06 0.06 -30.21
N PHE A 130 17.45 -1.00 -29.69
CA PHE A 130 17.46 -1.30 -28.27
C PHE A 130 17.47 -2.81 -28.02
N VAL A 131 17.90 -3.20 -26.82
CA VAL A 131 17.84 -4.56 -26.31
C VAL A 131 17.19 -4.51 -24.92
N GLU A 132 16.29 -5.45 -24.64
CA GLU A 132 15.64 -5.59 -23.34
C GLU A 132 16.12 -6.86 -22.62
N ARG A 133 16.35 -6.77 -21.30
CA ARG A 133 16.58 -7.90 -20.40
C ARG A 133 15.51 -7.87 -19.30
N LEU A 134 14.70 -8.92 -19.23
CA LEU A 134 13.82 -9.17 -18.08
C LEU A 134 14.66 -9.57 -16.87
N PHE A 135 14.22 -9.20 -15.67
CA PHE A 135 14.78 -9.67 -14.42
C PHE A 135 13.71 -9.79 -13.34
N THR A 136 14.00 -10.57 -12.29
CA THR A 136 13.14 -10.74 -11.13
C THR A 136 13.48 -9.71 -10.04
N VAL A 137 12.45 -9.15 -9.42
CA VAL A 137 12.57 -8.32 -8.22
C VAL A 137 11.92 -9.07 -7.05
N GLU A 138 12.51 -8.98 -5.87
CA GLU A 138 11.87 -9.28 -4.59
C GLU A 138 11.59 -7.96 -3.87
N SER A 139 10.42 -7.85 -3.23
CA SER A 139 10.08 -6.68 -2.42
C SER A 139 11.07 -6.48 -1.26
N ALA A 140 11.15 -5.26 -0.73
CA ALA A 140 11.98 -5.02 0.44
C ALA A 140 11.44 -5.86 1.63
N PRO A 141 12.31 -6.36 2.50
CA PRO A 141 11.87 -6.96 3.76
C PRO A 141 10.95 -6.00 4.51
N LEU A 142 9.87 -6.54 5.10
CA LEU A 142 9.01 -5.77 5.98
C LEU A 142 9.84 -5.11 7.08
N PRO A 143 9.50 -3.87 7.50
CA PRO A 143 10.13 -3.23 8.65
C PRO A 143 10.09 -4.15 9.89
N SER A 144 11.10 -4.07 10.74
CA SER A 144 11.11 -4.79 12.02
C SER A 144 10.08 -4.27 13.02
N ASP A 145 9.51 -3.09 12.79
CA ASP A 145 8.49 -2.46 13.63
C ASP A 145 7.25 -3.35 13.76
N ILE A 146 6.92 -3.68 15.01
CA ILE A 146 5.70 -4.38 15.37
C ILE A 146 4.53 -3.40 15.25
N VAL A 147 3.49 -3.77 14.49
CA VAL A 147 2.26 -2.97 14.39
C VAL A 147 1.12 -3.78 15.01
N PRO A 148 0.82 -3.60 16.31
CA PRO A 148 -0.31 -4.28 16.93
C PRO A 148 -1.62 -3.81 16.30
N CYS A 149 -2.60 -4.70 16.19
CA CYS A 149 -3.91 -4.40 15.62
C CYS A 149 -5.00 -5.03 16.48
N MET A 150 -5.74 -4.21 17.23
CA MET A 150 -6.82 -4.64 18.10
C MET A 150 -8.17 -4.18 17.54
N LEU A 151 -9.02 -5.13 17.19
CA LEU A 151 -10.35 -4.83 16.64
C LEU A 151 -11.36 -4.52 17.74
N LYS A 152 -12.18 -3.48 17.49
CA LYS A 152 -13.37 -3.20 18.28
C LYS A 152 -14.28 -4.45 18.34
N PRO A 153 -14.85 -4.79 19.51
CA PRO A 153 -15.80 -5.90 19.62
C PRO A 153 -16.98 -5.74 18.65
N GLN A 154 -17.25 -6.77 17.87
CA GLN A 154 -18.40 -6.87 16.98
C GLN A 154 -19.46 -7.76 17.64
N THR A 155 -20.65 -7.21 17.85
CA THR A 155 -21.79 -7.91 18.47
C THR A 155 -22.77 -8.35 17.38
N TYR A 156 -23.09 -9.64 17.34
CA TYR A 156 -23.98 -10.25 16.37
C TYR A 156 -25.23 -10.79 17.07
N GLU A 157 -26.42 -10.37 16.64
CA GLU A 157 -27.69 -11.02 17.02
C GLU A 157 -27.78 -12.39 16.34
N LEU A 158 -27.88 -13.48 17.10
CA LEU A 158 -28.00 -14.82 16.52
C LEU A 158 -29.47 -15.22 16.38
N LYS A 159 -29.92 -15.40 15.13
CA LYS A 159 -31.31 -15.77 14.82
C LYS A 159 -31.39 -17.26 14.46
N ARG A 160 -32.30 -17.98 15.12
CA ARG A 160 -32.66 -19.36 14.76
C ARG A 160 -33.78 -19.32 13.73
N LEU A 161 -33.62 -20.07 12.64
CA LEU A 161 -34.52 -20.08 11.47
C LEU A 161 -34.72 -18.68 10.84
N GLY A 162 -33.82 -17.73 11.10
CA GLY A 162 -33.89 -16.35 10.60
C GLY A 162 -34.82 -15.39 11.37
N PHE A 163 -35.70 -15.87 12.25
CA PHE A 163 -36.69 -15.01 12.94
C PHE A 163 -36.68 -15.09 14.48
N LEU A 164 -36.28 -16.20 15.11
CA LEU A 164 -36.22 -16.28 16.57
C LEU A 164 -34.88 -15.75 17.08
N ASN A 165 -34.85 -14.59 17.72
CA ASN A 165 -33.65 -14.10 18.39
C ASN A 165 -33.26 -15.05 19.53
N THR A 166 -32.00 -15.50 19.53
CA THR A 166 -31.46 -16.43 20.54
C THR A 166 -30.44 -15.78 21.47
N GLY A 167 -30.25 -14.45 21.37
CA GLY A 167 -29.28 -13.66 22.13
C GLY A 167 -28.17 -13.10 21.23
N CYS A 168 -27.17 -12.48 21.84
CA CYS A 168 -26.04 -11.85 21.14
C CYS A 168 -24.72 -12.60 21.38
N LEU A 169 -23.85 -12.61 20.37
CA LEU A 169 -22.46 -13.03 20.49
C LEU A 169 -21.55 -11.82 20.22
N SER A 170 -20.78 -11.40 21.22
CA SER A 170 -19.75 -10.36 21.05
C SER A 170 -18.39 -11.01 20.82
N ILE A 171 -17.67 -10.59 19.78
CA ILE A 171 -16.36 -11.14 19.37
C ILE A 171 -15.38 -9.99 19.18
N ALA A 172 -14.17 -10.13 19.72
CA ALA A 172 -13.04 -9.27 19.38
C ALA A 172 -11.78 -10.10 19.11
N ALA A 173 -10.78 -9.48 18.50
CA ALA A 173 -9.49 -10.07 18.24
C ALA A 173 -8.37 -9.03 18.33
N SER A 174 -7.19 -9.47 18.73
CA SER A 174 -5.96 -8.66 18.72
C SER A 174 -4.84 -9.44 18.03
N LEU A 175 -4.07 -8.76 17.18
CA LEU A 175 -2.84 -9.26 16.60
C LEU A 175 -1.66 -8.65 17.35
N GLU A 176 -0.65 -9.46 17.68
CA GLU A 176 0.63 -8.93 18.16
C GLU A 176 1.29 -8.07 17.07
N ASN A 177 1.31 -8.55 15.83
CA ASN A 177 1.82 -7.82 14.68
C ASN A 177 0.92 -8.03 13.45
N SER A 178 0.36 -6.97 12.90
CA SER A 178 -0.39 -7.01 11.63
C SER A 178 0.49 -7.00 10.40
N ARG A 179 1.81 -6.81 10.54
CA ARG A 179 2.82 -6.96 9.48
C ARG A 179 3.60 -8.26 9.71
N VAL A 180 3.43 -9.24 8.83
CA VAL A 180 3.99 -10.59 9.05
C VAL A 180 4.70 -11.12 7.82
N GLY A 181 5.92 -11.62 8.03
CA GLY A 181 6.73 -12.21 6.97
C GLY A 181 6.22 -13.59 6.53
N ARG A 182 6.43 -13.93 5.26
CA ARG A 182 6.23 -15.29 4.74
C ARG A 182 7.03 -16.30 5.58
N GLY A 183 6.39 -17.37 6.02
CA GLY A 183 6.96 -18.39 6.92
C GLY A 183 7.07 -17.99 8.41
N GLN A 184 6.57 -16.81 8.81
CA GLN A 184 6.52 -16.40 10.22
C GLN A 184 5.17 -16.76 10.89
N PRO A 185 5.14 -16.98 12.21
CA PRO A 185 3.90 -17.07 12.96
C PRO A 185 3.23 -15.70 13.08
N LEU A 186 1.91 -15.67 12.92
CA LEU A 186 1.04 -14.57 13.25
C LEU A 186 0.34 -14.89 14.59
N GLY A 187 0.72 -14.20 15.66
CA GLY A 187 0.10 -14.35 16.99
C GLY A 187 -1.24 -13.62 17.07
N ILE A 188 -2.30 -14.37 17.35
CA ILE A 188 -3.71 -13.91 17.32
C ILE A 188 -4.36 -14.21 18.68
N SER A 189 -4.67 -13.18 19.46
CA SER A 189 -5.48 -13.31 20.67
C SER A 189 -6.97 -13.13 20.33
N LEU A 190 -7.82 -14.07 20.76
CA LEU A 190 -9.27 -14.03 20.53
C LEU A 190 -10.03 -13.92 21.86
N ALA A 191 -11.05 -13.06 21.90
CA ALA A 191 -11.94 -12.95 23.04
C ALA A 191 -13.40 -12.94 22.56
N SER A 192 -14.27 -13.58 23.32
CA SER A 192 -15.70 -13.64 23.00
C SER A 192 -16.57 -13.70 24.25
N ARG A 193 -17.81 -13.21 24.13
CA ARG A 193 -18.85 -13.30 25.16
C ARG A 193 -20.13 -13.80 24.50
N ASN A 194 -20.58 -14.98 24.91
CA ASN A 194 -21.71 -15.70 24.33
C ASN A 194 -22.94 -15.58 25.24
N ASP A 195 -23.73 -14.52 25.03
CA ASP A 195 -25.00 -14.27 25.71
C ASP A 195 -26.17 -15.02 25.04
N THR A 196 -25.88 -15.99 24.17
CA THR A 196 -26.92 -16.71 23.44
C THR A 196 -27.39 -17.96 24.18
N SER A 197 -28.61 -18.40 23.87
CA SER A 197 -29.09 -19.71 24.32
C SER A 197 -28.24 -20.87 23.76
N ASN A 198 -27.50 -20.63 22.67
CA ASN A 198 -26.82 -21.64 21.87
C ASN A 198 -25.34 -21.80 22.25
N LYS A 199 -24.84 -23.04 22.16
CA LYS A 199 -23.40 -23.31 22.29
C LYS A 199 -22.72 -23.09 20.93
N ILE A 200 -21.62 -22.35 20.90
CA ILE A 200 -20.70 -22.32 19.76
C ILE A 200 -20.03 -23.69 19.65
N VAL A 201 -20.11 -24.30 18.47
CA VAL A 201 -19.63 -25.67 18.22
C VAL A 201 -18.11 -25.71 18.12
N ARG A 202 -17.52 -24.70 17.45
CA ARG A 202 -16.06 -24.56 17.24
C ARG A 202 -15.73 -23.18 16.67
N VAL A 203 -14.47 -22.78 16.73
CA VAL A 203 -13.94 -21.62 15.99
C VAL A 203 -13.02 -22.09 14.86
N GLN A 204 -13.17 -21.50 13.67
CA GLN A 204 -12.30 -21.74 12.52
C GLN A 204 -11.53 -20.47 12.17
N LEU A 205 -10.20 -20.60 12.04
CA LEU A 205 -9.35 -19.56 11.49
C LEU A 205 -8.93 -19.91 10.07
N LYS A 206 -8.89 -18.90 9.22
CA LYS A 206 -8.33 -18.98 7.86
C LYS A 206 -7.46 -17.77 7.60
N LEU A 207 -6.27 -17.98 7.04
CA LEU A 207 -5.59 -16.91 6.30
C LEU A 207 -6.22 -16.85 4.91
N VAL A 208 -6.68 -15.67 4.50
CA VAL A 208 -7.29 -15.45 3.20
C VAL A 208 -6.52 -14.39 2.43
N GLU A 209 -6.18 -14.71 1.20
CA GLU A 209 -5.73 -13.76 0.19
C GLU A 209 -6.91 -13.37 -0.70
N LEU A 210 -7.02 -12.07 -0.96
CA LEU A 210 -8.02 -11.46 -1.82
C LEU A 210 -7.29 -10.58 -2.82
N ILE A 211 -7.35 -10.97 -4.10
CA ILE A 211 -6.77 -10.20 -5.19
C ILE A 211 -7.88 -9.53 -5.98
N GLU A 212 -7.92 -8.21 -5.98
CA GLU A 212 -8.82 -7.40 -6.79
C GLU A 212 -8.08 -6.91 -8.04
N TYR A 213 -8.78 -6.85 -9.17
CA TYR A 213 -8.22 -6.50 -10.47
C TYR A 213 -9.10 -5.48 -11.18
N ARG A 214 -8.47 -4.54 -11.89
CA ARG A 214 -9.12 -3.50 -12.69
C ARG A 214 -8.48 -3.41 -14.07
N SER A 215 -9.30 -3.33 -15.12
CA SER A 215 -8.82 -3.13 -16.50
C SER A 215 -9.91 -2.46 -17.34
N ARG A 216 -9.68 -1.22 -17.76
CA ARG A 216 -10.62 -0.43 -18.60
C ARG A 216 -12.10 -0.45 -18.13
N GLY A 217 -12.33 -0.28 -16.82
CA GLY A 217 -13.67 -0.27 -16.22
C GLY A 217 -14.26 -1.65 -15.89
N GLU A 218 -13.61 -2.74 -16.29
CA GLU A 218 -13.95 -4.08 -15.80
C GLU A 218 -13.22 -4.35 -14.48
N GLU A 219 -13.95 -4.94 -13.52
CA GLU A 219 -13.40 -5.40 -12.25
C GLU A 219 -13.55 -6.93 -12.10
N ALA A 220 -12.57 -7.55 -11.46
CA ALA A 220 -12.59 -8.97 -11.12
C ALA A 220 -11.93 -9.19 -9.75
N THR A 221 -12.33 -10.26 -9.07
CA THR A 221 -11.82 -10.59 -7.74
C THR A 221 -11.49 -12.07 -7.67
N SER A 222 -10.28 -12.40 -7.26
CA SER A 222 -9.85 -13.74 -6.85
C SER A 222 -9.86 -13.82 -5.34
N LYS A 223 -10.22 -14.98 -4.79
CA LYS A 223 -10.09 -15.27 -3.38
C LYS A 223 -9.48 -16.65 -3.19
N GLN A 224 -8.40 -16.72 -2.43
CA GLN A 224 -7.70 -17.95 -2.09
C GLN A 224 -7.64 -18.07 -0.56
N ASP A 225 -8.11 -19.19 -0.01
CA ASP A 225 -7.81 -19.54 1.38
C ASP A 225 -6.37 -20.12 1.37
N LEU A 226 -5.42 -19.43 2.01
CA LEU A 226 -4.00 -19.80 2.04
C LEU A 226 -3.69 -20.86 3.11
N GLU A 227 -4.24 -20.67 4.31
CA GLU A 227 -4.05 -21.57 5.46
C GLU A 227 -5.38 -21.70 6.22
N LYS A 228 -5.62 -22.86 6.84
CA LYS A 228 -6.85 -23.14 7.60
C LYS A 228 -6.56 -23.97 8.86
N LEU A 229 -6.51 -23.29 9.99
CA LEU A 229 -6.58 -23.94 11.30
C LEU A 229 -7.99 -24.50 11.53
N LYS A 230 -8.04 -25.77 11.93
CA LYS A 230 -9.27 -26.46 12.29
C LYS A 230 -9.53 -26.32 13.79
N ASP A 231 -10.78 -26.07 14.10
CA ASP A 231 -11.44 -26.40 15.37
C ASP A 231 -10.64 -25.96 16.60
N ILE A 232 -10.44 -24.65 16.69
CA ILE A 232 -9.81 -23.99 17.85
C ILE A 232 -10.80 -24.03 19.02
N ASP A 233 -10.32 -24.54 20.15
CA ASP A 233 -11.00 -24.41 21.44
C ASP A 233 -10.65 -23.06 22.06
N LEU A 234 -11.65 -22.38 22.61
CA LEU A 234 -11.49 -21.09 23.27
C LEU A 234 -12.14 -21.18 24.65
N PRO A 235 -11.39 -21.04 25.76
CA PRO A 235 -11.96 -21.15 27.10
C PRO A 235 -13.06 -20.09 27.36
N SER A 236 -13.01 -18.94 26.68
CA SER A 236 -14.04 -17.90 26.77
C SER A 236 -15.38 -18.26 26.09
N LEU A 237 -15.50 -19.43 25.45
CA LEU A 237 -16.76 -19.92 24.87
C LEU A 237 -17.68 -20.61 25.87
N GLU A 238 -17.21 -20.83 27.09
CA GLU A 238 -18.08 -21.31 28.16
C GLU A 238 -19.23 -20.32 28.38
N LYS A 239 -20.45 -20.83 28.21
CA LYS A 239 -21.67 -20.04 28.40
C LYS A 239 -21.74 -19.62 29.86
N GLN A 240 -21.70 -18.32 30.14
CA GLN A 240 -22.03 -17.80 31.46
C GLN A 240 -23.40 -18.35 31.85
N LYS A 241 -23.48 -19.03 33.01
CA LYS A 241 -24.73 -19.64 33.51
C LYS A 241 -25.69 -18.52 33.87
N GLY A 242 -26.49 -18.11 32.89
CA GLY A 242 -27.27 -16.89 32.97
C GLY A 242 -28.29 -16.91 34.09
N GLU A 243 -28.16 -15.94 34.99
CA GLU A 243 -29.32 -15.35 35.64
C GLU A 243 -30.27 -14.80 34.56
N ASN A 244 -31.58 -14.98 34.74
CA ASN A 244 -32.60 -14.54 33.78
C ASN A 244 -32.82 -13.02 33.84
N LEU A 245 -31.81 -12.25 33.44
CA LEU A 245 -31.82 -10.80 33.44
C LEU A 245 -32.75 -10.27 32.33
N LYS A 246 -33.89 -9.72 32.73
CA LYS A 246 -34.76 -8.90 31.87
C LYS A 246 -34.13 -7.50 31.78
N PHE A 247 -33.47 -7.20 30.67
CA PHE A 247 -32.80 -5.90 30.50
C PHE A 247 -33.80 -4.78 30.22
N SER A 248 -33.71 -3.68 30.97
CA SER A 248 -34.23 -2.37 30.56
C SER A 248 -33.37 -1.82 29.41
N LYS A 249 -33.89 -0.83 28.67
CA LYS A 249 -33.11 -0.20 27.59
C LYS A 249 -31.85 0.49 28.12
N ASP A 250 -31.95 1.13 29.27
CA ASP A 250 -30.85 1.91 29.85
C ASP A 250 -29.71 1.01 30.33
N GLY A 251 -30.05 -0.15 30.93
CA GLY A 251 -29.06 -1.16 31.32
C GLY A 251 -28.37 -1.88 30.16
N PHE A 252 -28.79 -1.68 28.91
CA PHE A 252 -28.11 -2.28 27.75
C PHE A 252 -26.73 -1.64 27.50
N ALA A 253 -26.62 -0.30 27.65
CA ALA A 253 -25.37 0.42 27.41
C ALA A 253 -24.29 0.03 28.44
N GLU A 254 -24.62 0.12 29.73
CA GLU A 254 -23.75 -0.28 30.85
C GLU A 254 -23.31 -1.74 30.75
N LYS A 255 -24.23 -2.65 30.37
CA LYS A 255 -23.88 -4.05 30.13
C LYS A 255 -22.93 -4.21 28.94
N MET A 256 -23.15 -3.46 27.86
CA MET A 256 -22.29 -3.50 26.66
C MET A 256 -20.88 -3.00 26.99
N GLU A 257 -20.75 -1.90 27.73
CA GLU A 257 -19.47 -1.39 28.23
C GLU A 257 -18.77 -2.43 29.13
N THR A 258 -19.48 -3.00 30.11
CA THR A 258 -18.96 -4.07 30.98
C THR A 258 -18.50 -5.29 30.17
N THR A 259 -19.25 -5.66 29.13
CA THR A 259 -18.90 -6.74 28.20
C THR A 259 -17.62 -6.40 27.43
N TYR A 260 -17.46 -5.15 26.98
CA TYR A 260 -16.28 -4.69 26.24
C TYR A 260 -15.03 -4.61 27.12
N ARG A 261 -15.13 -4.08 28.35
CA ARG A 261 -14.03 -4.13 29.35
C ARG A 261 -13.59 -5.56 29.65
N SER A 262 -14.55 -6.48 29.80
CA SER A 262 -14.29 -7.91 30.02
C SER A 262 -13.58 -8.55 28.82
N ILE A 263 -14.02 -8.24 27.59
CA ILE A 263 -13.37 -8.69 26.35
C ILE A 263 -11.95 -8.14 26.21
N TYR A 264 -11.73 -6.85 26.50
CA TYR A 264 -10.40 -6.23 26.47
C TYR A 264 -9.43 -6.89 27.46
N THR A 265 -9.90 -7.14 28.69
CA THR A 265 -9.11 -7.84 29.72
C THR A 265 -8.66 -9.22 29.24
N ASP A 266 -9.54 -9.99 28.59
CA ASP A 266 -9.18 -11.28 28.00
C ASP A 266 -8.13 -11.14 26.88
N LEU A 267 -8.30 -10.17 25.97
CA LEU A 267 -7.35 -9.93 24.86
C LEU A 267 -5.94 -9.58 25.39
N VAL A 268 -5.85 -8.68 26.36
CA VAL A 268 -4.59 -8.26 26.97
C VAL A 268 -3.94 -9.38 27.80
N SER A 269 -4.75 -10.28 28.38
CA SER A 269 -4.23 -11.42 29.14
C SER A 269 -3.58 -12.53 28.29
N SER A 270 -3.74 -12.49 26.96
CA SER A 270 -3.23 -13.48 25.98
C SER A 270 -3.60 -14.95 26.27
N LYS A 271 -4.55 -15.23 27.18
CA LYS A 271 -5.00 -16.59 27.54
C LYS A 271 -5.53 -17.42 26.37
N SER A 272 -5.95 -16.74 25.30
CA SER A 272 -6.54 -17.30 24.08
C SER A 272 -5.70 -16.93 22.85
N GLN A 273 -4.37 -16.95 22.98
CA GLN A 273 -3.45 -16.74 21.86
C GLN A 273 -3.33 -18.00 21.00
N ILE A 274 -3.43 -17.82 19.67
CA ILE A 274 -3.24 -18.84 18.65
C ILE A 274 -2.20 -18.32 17.65
N ASP A 275 -1.22 -19.15 17.31
CA ASP A 275 -0.26 -18.84 16.26
C ASP A 275 -0.70 -19.44 14.91
N LEU A 276 -0.83 -18.58 13.90
CA LEU A 276 -1.16 -18.95 12.53
C LEU A 276 0.09 -18.76 11.65
N ILE A 277 0.66 -19.85 11.12
CA ILE A 277 1.82 -19.73 10.22
C ILE A 277 1.39 -19.14 8.87
N VAL A 278 2.06 -18.09 8.42
CA VAL A 278 1.89 -17.55 7.07
C VAL A 278 2.64 -18.44 6.07
N PRO A 279 1.99 -19.04 5.06
CA PRO A 279 2.67 -19.90 4.09
C PRO A 279 3.78 -19.19 3.31
N SER A 280 4.79 -19.94 2.88
CA SER A 280 5.93 -19.43 2.10
C SER A 280 5.53 -18.91 0.71
N GLU A 281 4.46 -19.48 0.17
CA GLU A 281 3.85 -19.23 -1.13
C GLU A 281 2.78 -18.13 -1.08
N ALA A 282 2.53 -17.54 0.10
CA ALA A 282 1.70 -16.36 0.22
C ALA A 282 2.31 -15.20 -0.58
N ARG A 283 1.46 -14.32 -1.11
CA ARG A 283 1.91 -13.18 -1.92
C ARG A 283 2.29 -12.00 -1.03
N ASP A 284 3.06 -11.09 -1.59
CA ASP A 284 3.25 -9.80 -0.94
C ASP A 284 1.94 -8.99 -1.00
N SER A 285 1.57 -8.34 0.09
CA SER A 285 0.45 -7.40 0.07
C SER A 285 0.82 -6.19 -0.76
N TYR A 286 -0.01 -5.87 -1.75
CA TYR A 286 0.30 -4.89 -2.77
C TYR A 286 -0.95 -4.09 -3.10
N ASN A 287 -0.80 -2.78 -3.31
CA ASN A 287 -1.90 -1.93 -3.72
C ASN A 287 -1.44 -1.13 -4.94
N GLY A 288 -1.70 -1.68 -6.13
CA GLY A 288 -1.33 -1.12 -7.42
C GLY A 288 -2.43 -0.30 -8.07
N ASN A 289 -2.23 0.05 -9.34
CA ASN A 289 -3.21 0.80 -10.12
C ASN A 289 -4.18 -0.13 -10.86
N LEU A 290 -3.76 -1.35 -11.18
CA LEU A 290 -4.55 -2.37 -11.90
C LEU A 290 -4.84 -3.61 -11.05
N MET A 291 -4.12 -3.83 -9.95
CA MET A 291 -4.41 -4.91 -9.00
C MET A 291 -4.11 -4.53 -7.56
N THR A 292 -4.89 -5.09 -6.63
CA THR A 292 -4.69 -4.97 -5.19
C THR A 292 -4.68 -6.37 -4.58
N ILE A 293 -3.57 -6.77 -3.98
CA ILE A 293 -3.41 -8.01 -3.20
C ILE A 293 -3.56 -7.64 -1.72
N SER A 294 -4.60 -8.16 -1.08
CA SER A 294 -4.90 -7.91 0.32
C SER A 294 -5.03 -9.22 1.09
N HIS A 295 -4.62 -9.20 2.36
CA HIS A 295 -4.66 -10.37 3.22
C HIS A 295 -5.51 -10.09 4.46
N TYR A 296 -6.26 -11.10 4.91
CA TYR A 296 -6.95 -11.03 6.19
C TYR A 296 -7.08 -12.40 6.86
N VAL A 297 -7.03 -12.39 8.18
CA VAL A 297 -7.47 -13.54 8.97
C VAL A 297 -9.00 -13.51 9.02
N LYS A 298 -9.65 -14.58 8.55
CA LYS A 298 -11.08 -14.81 8.75
C LYS A 298 -11.27 -15.72 9.96
N VAL A 299 -11.90 -15.19 11.01
CA VAL A 299 -12.34 -15.94 12.20
C VAL A 299 -13.83 -16.24 12.04
N THR A 300 -14.22 -17.52 12.11
CA THR A 300 -15.62 -17.94 11.97
C THR A 300 -16.06 -18.73 13.19
N PHE A 301 -17.08 -18.24 13.90
CA PHE A 301 -17.68 -18.91 15.04
C PHE A 301 -18.79 -19.82 14.51
N VAL A 302 -18.56 -21.13 14.53
CA VAL A 302 -19.49 -22.11 13.96
C VAL A 302 -20.58 -22.43 14.98
N THR A 303 -21.83 -22.16 14.62
CA THR A 303 -23.00 -22.42 15.44
C THR A 303 -23.62 -23.79 15.11
N LYS A 304 -24.70 -24.17 15.82
CA LYS A 304 -25.52 -25.33 15.42
C LYS A 304 -26.26 -25.00 14.12
N ALA A 305 -26.69 -26.04 13.40
CA ALA A 305 -27.47 -25.89 12.17
C ALA A 305 -28.69 -24.96 12.34
N MET A 306 -29.05 -24.23 11.28
CA MET A 306 -30.15 -23.25 11.24
C MET A 306 -29.95 -22.00 12.12
N ILE A 307 -28.69 -21.67 12.45
CA ILE A 307 -28.25 -20.41 13.04
C ILE A 307 -27.12 -19.88 12.15
N ASP A 308 -27.02 -18.56 12.01
CA ASP A 308 -25.93 -17.93 11.26
C ASP A 308 -24.57 -18.16 11.94
N ASN A 309 -23.48 -18.11 11.17
CA ASN A 309 -22.10 -18.27 11.67
C ASN A 309 -21.39 -16.90 11.67
N PRO A 310 -21.24 -16.23 12.83
CA PRO A 310 -20.56 -14.95 12.91
C PRO A 310 -19.13 -15.01 12.36
N THR A 311 -18.75 -13.97 11.63
CA THR A 311 -17.48 -13.91 10.92
C THR A 311 -16.80 -12.56 11.16
N LEU A 312 -15.68 -12.58 11.87
CA LEU A 312 -14.76 -11.45 11.98
C LEU A 312 -13.68 -11.55 10.89
N LYS A 313 -13.24 -10.41 10.36
CA LYS A 313 -12.10 -10.31 9.43
C LYS A 313 -11.08 -9.34 10.01
N ILE A 314 -9.82 -9.76 10.09
CA ILE A 314 -8.71 -8.98 10.62
C ILE A 314 -7.72 -8.69 9.47
N PRO A 315 -7.58 -7.45 9.00
CA PRO A 315 -6.66 -7.12 7.91
C PRO A 315 -5.21 -7.29 8.35
N ILE A 316 -4.36 -7.83 7.47
CA ILE A 316 -2.91 -7.96 7.68
C ILE A 316 -2.13 -7.59 6.43
N VAL A 317 -0.85 -7.28 6.63
CA VAL A 317 0.15 -7.06 5.58
C VAL A 317 1.11 -8.24 5.61
N VAL A 318 1.03 -9.09 4.59
CA VAL A 318 2.03 -10.14 4.29
C VAL A 318 3.14 -9.55 3.40
N GLY A 319 4.39 -9.99 3.60
CA GLY A 319 5.51 -9.59 2.76
C GLY A 319 6.78 -10.40 3.02
N ASN A 320 7.91 -9.96 2.47
CA ASN A 320 9.21 -10.54 2.80
C ASN A 320 9.52 -10.41 4.30
N ALA A 321 9.91 -11.51 4.94
CA ALA A 321 10.26 -11.49 6.36
C ALA A 321 11.47 -10.59 6.62
N PRO A 322 11.47 -9.79 7.71
CA PRO A 322 12.66 -9.04 8.11
C PRO A 322 13.85 -9.99 8.27
N PRO A 323 15.08 -9.56 7.91
CA PRO A 323 16.27 -10.38 8.13
C PRO A 323 16.36 -10.73 9.60
N LYS A 324 16.40 -12.03 9.93
CA LYS A 324 16.40 -12.51 11.31
C LYS A 324 17.55 -11.86 12.08
N ARG A 325 17.24 -10.94 13.01
CA ARG A 325 18.22 -10.38 13.95
C ARG A 325 18.85 -11.53 14.71
N ALA A 326 20.11 -11.85 14.39
CA ALA A 326 20.78 -13.08 14.82
C ALA A 326 20.94 -13.22 16.35
N LYS A 327 20.67 -12.15 17.11
CA LYS A 327 20.83 -12.08 18.57
C LYS A 327 19.53 -12.18 19.37
N GLU A 328 18.36 -11.97 18.77
CA GLU A 328 17.11 -11.69 19.53
C GLU A 328 16.35 -12.96 19.98
N ARG A 329 16.76 -14.15 19.51
CA ARG A 329 16.07 -15.43 19.74
C ARG A 329 16.32 -16.06 21.13
N ARG A 330 16.70 -15.28 22.16
CA ARG A 330 17.13 -15.83 23.46
C ARG A 330 16.32 -15.42 24.71
N GLN A 331 15.46 -14.40 24.68
CA GLN A 331 14.79 -13.90 25.89
C GLN A 331 13.34 -13.43 25.66
N ARG A 332 12.45 -14.32 25.22
CA ARG A 332 11.01 -14.16 25.48
C ARG A 332 10.51 -15.33 26.32
N THR A 333 10.48 -15.11 27.62
CA THR A 333 9.84 -16.01 28.59
C THR A 333 8.33 -15.94 28.40
N PRO A 334 7.61 -17.07 28.25
CA PRO A 334 6.15 -17.06 28.15
C PRO A 334 5.53 -16.40 29.40
N GLY A 335 4.68 -15.39 29.19
CA GLY A 335 3.95 -14.71 30.26
C GLY A 335 4.41 -13.28 30.60
N THR A 336 5.41 -12.72 29.90
CA THR A 336 5.63 -11.26 29.97
C THR A 336 4.51 -10.57 29.18
N PRO A 337 3.65 -9.74 29.80
CA PRO A 337 2.61 -9.02 29.05
C PRO A 337 3.27 -8.09 28.03
N VAL A 338 2.60 -7.85 26.91
CA VAL A 338 3.08 -6.93 25.86
C VAL A 338 2.98 -5.49 26.37
N SER A 339 3.96 -5.10 27.19
CA SER A 339 4.25 -3.68 27.40
C SER A 339 4.70 -3.10 26.07
N THR A 340 4.19 -1.92 25.74
CA THR A 340 4.56 -1.20 24.53
C THR A 340 6.07 -0.96 24.55
N ILE A 341 6.80 -1.60 23.64
CA ILE A 341 8.24 -1.34 23.49
C ILE A 341 8.36 0.03 22.84
N LEU A 342 8.58 1.05 23.66
CA LEU A 342 9.19 2.29 23.18
C LEU A 342 10.57 1.90 22.66
N VAL A 343 10.71 1.91 21.34
CA VAL A 343 12.00 1.69 20.69
C VAL A 343 12.74 3.01 20.78
N ASP A 344 13.75 3.06 21.64
CA ASP A 344 14.79 4.10 21.58
C ASP A 344 15.53 3.94 20.25
N GLU A 345 15.01 4.62 19.23
CA GLU A 345 15.63 4.73 17.92
C GLU A 345 16.73 5.78 18.06
N GLU A 346 17.97 5.32 18.33
CA GLU A 346 19.16 6.17 18.49
C GLU A 346 19.17 7.26 17.42
N ILE A 347 19.03 8.51 17.87
CA ILE A 347 18.99 9.68 17.00
C ILE A 347 20.36 9.77 16.32
N PRO A 348 20.43 9.81 14.97
CA PRO A 348 21.68 10.16 14.30
C PRO A 348 22.02 11.60 14.69
N GLU A 349 23.00 11.76 15.57
CA GLU A 349 23.57 13.07 15.90
C GLU A 349 24.06 13.70 14.60
N MET A 350 23.46 14.85 14.26
CA MET A 350 24.01 15.72 13.22
C MET A 350 25.37 16.21 13.73
N PRO A 351 26.43 16.20 12.92
CA PRO A 351 27.69 16.79 13.35
C PRO A 351 27.48 18.27 13.63
N ASP A 352 27.73 18.69 14.88
CA ASP A 352 27.76 20.09 15.26
C ASP A 352 28.93 20.77 14.54
N ASP A 353 28.60 21.59 13.55
CA ASP A 353 29.57 22.39 12.80
C ASP A 353 29.76 23.72 13.56
N PRO A 354 30.93 23.98 14.18
CA PRO A 354 31.11 25.17 15.01
C PRO A 354 31.27 26.40 14.14
N CYS A 355 30.35 27.36 14.26
CA CYS A 355 30.57 28.69 13.72
C CYS A 355 31.67 29.39 14.53
N ASP A 356 32.81 29.67 13.88
CA ASP A 356 33.88 30.53 14.42
C ASP A 356 33.35 31.93 14.74
N GLU A 357 33.26 32.28 16.04
CA GLU A 357 33.34 33.66 16.48
C GLU A 357 34.74 33.97 17.01
N SER A 358 35.40 34.91 16.34
CA SER A 358 36.75 35.36 16.64
C SER A 358 36.86 36.01 18.02
N THR A 359 37.82 35.58 18.84
CA THR A 359 38.47 36.48 19.82
C THR A 359 39.95 36.16 19.96
N ILE A 360 40.80 37.14 19.63
CA ILE A 360 42.24 37.05 19.78
C ILE A 360 42.60 37.32 21.25
N THR A 361 43.23 36.36 21.92
CA THR A 361 44.06 36.64 23.11
C THR A 361 45.39 35.88 23.03
N VAL A 362 46.49 36.65 23.08
CA VAL A 362 47.85 36.12 23.09
C VAL A 362 48.23 35.77 24.53
N GLY A 363 48.61 34.52 24.79
CA GLY A 363 49.01 34.03 26.10
C GLY A 363 50.18 33.05 26.03
N THR A 364 51.40 33.55 26.18
CA THR A 364 52.62 32.73 26.28
C THR A 364 52.72 32.04 27.65
N GLY A 365 52.94 30.72 27.69
CA GLY A 365 53.23 29.98 28.91
C GLY A 365 53.79 28.59 28.63
N ALA A 366 54.99 28.29 29.12
CA ALA A 366 55.70 27.04 28.85
C ALA A 366 55.60 26.02 30.00
N SER A 367 56.23 24.85 29.82
CA SER A 367 56.31 23.67 30.72
C SER A 367 55.06 22.77 30.76
N GLY A 368 55.18 21.43 30.81
CA GLY A 368 56.39 20.59 30.68
C GLY A 368 56.02 19.09 30.61
N LEU A 369 56.82 18.29 29.89
CA LEU A 369 56.71 16.82 29.85
C LEU A 369 57.35 16.18 31.10
N PRO A 370 56.98 14.94 31.46
CA PRO A 370 57.82 13.80 31.00
C PRO A 370 57.07 12.51 30.60
N PHE A 371 57.64 11.79 29.61
CA PHE A 371 57.90 10.33 29.49
C PHE A 371 56.95 9.29 30.14
N ALA A 372 56.62 8.13 29.55
CA ALA A 372 56.96 7.45 28.27
C ALA A 372 55.79 6.48 27.90
N ASP A 373 55.78 5.53 26.95
CA ASP A 373 56.75 4.87 26.05
C ASP A 373 56.01 4.50 24.72
N ALA A 374 56.63 4.46 23.53
CA ALA A 374 57.35 3.33 22.91
C ALA A 374 56.54 2.00 22.89
N ILE A 375 56.06 1.43 21.78
CA ILE A 375 56.77 0.83 20.62
C ILE A 375 55.67 0.21 19.71
N PHE A 376 55.72 0.05 18.38
CA PHE A 376 56.70 0.32 17.29
C PHE A 376 55.95 0.80 16.02
N LEU A 377 56.66 1.04 14.91
CA LEU A 377 56.13 1.23 13.55
C LEU A 377 56.36 -0.03 12.70
N ASP A 378 55.57 -0.22 11.64
CA ASP A 378 56.09 -0.73 10.36
C ASP A 378 55.54 0.14 9.22
N GLU A 379 56.40 0.55 8.31
CA GLU A 379 56.18 1.65 7.37
C GLU A 379 56.75 1.28 6.00
N ALA A 380 55.87 0.94 5.04
CA ALA A 380 56.26 0.77 3.66
C ALA A 380 55.12 1.10 2.68
N GLN A 381 55.45 1.98 1.73
CA GLN A 381 54.73 2.33 0.48
C GLN A 381 53.73 3.48 0.51
N THR A 382 54.29 4.69 0.66
CA THR A 382 53.77 5.90 0.03
C THR A 382 53.94 5.88 -1.49
N THR A 383 52.84 5.99 -2.25
CA THR A 383 52.83 6.67 -3.57
C THR A 383 51.48 7.34 -3.83
N SER A 384 51.49 8.67 -3.82
CA SER A 384 50.65 9.61 -4.59
C SER A 384 49.23 9.22 -5.05
N LEU A 385 48.25 10.03 -4.67
CA LEU A 385 47.42 10.76 -5.64
C LEU A 385 46.75 11.98 -4.99
N LEU A 386 46.88 13.13 -5.64
CA LEU A 386 46.26 14.41 -5.25
C LEU A 386 44.84 14.54 -5.82
N ASP A 387 44.04 15.34 -5.13
CA ASP A 387 42.91 16.15 -5.59
C ASP A 387 41.86 15.56 -6.55
N THR A 388 40.62 15.50 -6.08
CA THR A 388 39.44 15.84 -6.91
C THR A 388 38.25 16.22 -6.04
N VAL A 389 38.18 17.49 -5.63
CA VAL A 389 36.96 18.09 -5.09
C VAL A 389 35.99 18.38 -6.25
N PRO A 390 34.69 18.00 -6.17
CA PRO A 390 33.74 18.31 -7.23
C PRO A 390 33.39 19.81 -7.23
N ILE A 391 33.86 20.53 -8.24
CA ILE A 391 33.47 21.91 -8.52
C ILE A 391 32.04 21.91 -9.09
N TYR A 392 31.11 22.55 -8.39
CA TYR A 392 29.79 22.88 -8.94
C TYR A 392 29.93 24.03 -9.96
N PRO A 393 29.29 23.95 -11.15
CA PRO A 393 29.26 25.08 -12.08
C PRO A 393 28.37 26.21 -11.53
N PRO A 394 28.77 27.49 -11.65
CA PRO A 394 27.93 28.60 -11.23
C PRO A 394 26.72 28.73 -12.16
N MET A 395 25.53 28.92 -11.58
CA MET A 395 24.35 29.35 -12.35
C MET A 395 24.56 30.79 -12.80
N LEU A 396 24.55 31.02 -14.12
CA LEU A 396 24.49 32.35 -14.70
C LEU A 396 23.11 32.98 -14.41
N ALA A 397 23.12 34.26 -14.06
CA ALA A 397 21.91 35.02 -13.77
C ALA A 397 21.08 35.24 -15.05
N GLU A 398 19.75 35.19 -14.92
CA GLU A 398 18.84 35.65 -15.98
C GLU A 398 18.84 37.18 -16.02
N GLU A 399 19.53 37.73 -17.02
CA GLU A 399 19.48 39.15 -17.36
C GLU A 399 18.17 39.44 -18.10
N LYS A 400 17.35 40.35 -17.54
CA LYS A 400 16.16 40.86 -18.22
C LYS A 400 16.60 41.85 -19.29
N ASP A 401 16.11 41.69 -20.51
CA ASP A 401 15.60 42.84 -21.27
C ASP A 401 14.73 42.44 -22.47
N HIS A 402 13.60 43.14 -22.61
CA HIS A 402 12.81 43.29 -23.84
C HIS A 402 13.06 44.72 -24.34
N PRO A 403 13.14 44.97 -25.65
CA PRO A 403 11.90 45.37 -26.33
C PRO A 403 11.77 45.00 -27.82
N ASP A 404 10.50 45.01 -28.26
CA ASP A 404 9.96 45.39 -29.57
C ASP A 404 10.81 45.27 -30.85
N ARG A 405 10.30 44.44 -31.79
CA ARG A 405 10.20 44.86 -33.20
C ARG A 405 9.10 44.13 -33.98
N LEU A 406 8.10 44.88 -34.43
CA LEU A 406 7.27 44.50 -35.58
C LEU A 406 8.11 44.56 -36.87
N LEU A 407 7.96 43.57 -37.76
CA LEU A 407 7.41 43.78 -39.12
C LEU A 407 7.39 42.49 -39.96
N ASP A 408 6.31 42.37 -40.74
CA ASP A 408 6.08 41.59 -41.96
C ASP A 408 7.13 40.57 -42.46
N LEU A 409 6.65 39.36 -42.80
CA LEU A 409 6.92 38.79 -44.12
C LEU A 409 5.82 37.81 -44.60
N LYS A 410 5.71 37.67 -45.92
CA LYS A 410 4.51 37.20 -46.63
C LYS A 410 4.51 35.68 -46.90
N LYS A 411 3.29 35.14 -46.97
CA LYS A 411 2.80 34.08 -47.90
C LYS A 411 3.82 33.04 -48.42
N ALA A 412 3.66 31.79 -47.99
CA ALA A 412 4.03 30.61 -48.78
C ALA A 412 2.87 29.58 -48.76
N SER A 413 2.71 28.84 -49.85
CA SER A 413 1.52 28.05 -50.18
C SER A 413 1.49 26.63 -49.57
N TYR A 414 0.32 26.19 -49.11
CA TYR A 414 0.01 24.77 -48.89
C TYR A 414 -0.58 24.12 -50.16
N PRO A 415 -0.18 22.89 -50.53
CA PRO A 415 -0.85 22.11 -51.55
C PRO A 415 -2.17 21.48 -51.02
N PRO A 416 -3.15 21.18 -51.89
CA PRO A 416 -4.51 20.82 -51.46
C PRO A 416 -4.65 19.39 -50.94
N ARG A 417 -5.49 19.22 -49.90
CA ARG A 417 -6.02 17.91 -49.48
C ARG A 417 -7.09 17.42 -50.45
N VAL A 418 -6.97 16.18 -50.90
CA VAL A 418 -8.05 15.45 -51.59
C VAL A 418 -8.97 14.82 -50.55
N ALA A 419 -10.28 14.97 -50.71
CA ALA A 419 -11.30 14.35 -49.86
C ALA A 419 -11.66 12.93 -50.35
N PRO A 420 -11.98 11.99 -49.46
CA PRO A 420 -12.48 10.66 -49.83
C PRO A 420 -14.00 10.70 -50.12
N SER A 421 -14.43 10.05 -51.20
CA SER A 421 -15.84 9.74 -51.47
C SER A 421 -16.16 8.31 -51.02
N PRO A 422 -17.34 8.03 -50.42
CA PRO A 422 -17.71 6.70 -49.96
C PRO A 422 -18.54 5.93 -51.01
N THR A 423 -18.32 4.61 -51.12
CA THR A 423 -19.33 3.69 -51.68
C THR A 423 -19.12 2.25 -51.21
N ALA A 424 -20.23 1.64 -50.81
CA ALA A 424 -20.48 0.20 -50.64
C ALA A 424 -22.02 0.03 -50.64
N PRO A 425 -22.58 -1.19 -50.77
CA PRO A 425 -21.98 -2.49 -51.11
C PRO A 425 -22.57 -3.07 -52.43
N ASP A 426 -22.15 -4.28 -52.83
CA ASP A 426 -23.12 -5.38 -53.05
C ASP A 426 -22.44 -6.76 -53.15
N GLU A 427 -23.23 -7.81 -52.93
CA GLU A 427 -22.81 -9.22 -52.89
C GLU A 427 -22.77 -9.90 -54.27
N ALA A 428 -21.89 -10.89 -54.48
CA ALA A 428 -22.27 -12.28 -54.79
C ALA A 428 -21.11 -13.17 -55.32
N MET A 429 -21.15 -14.45 -54.93
CA MET A 429 -20.49 -15.65 -55.51
C MET A 429 -18.94 -15.69 -55.66
N LEU A 430 -18.28 -16.62 -54.92
CA LEU A 430 -17.89 -17.92 -55.49
C LEU A 430 -17.45 -18.97 -54.45
N LYS A 431 -17.65 -20.23 -54.84
CA LYS A 431 -17.61 -21.52 -54.12
C LYS A 431 -16.27 -21.98 -53.48
N ASP A 432 -16.43 -22.76 -52.41
CA ASP A 432 -15.72 -23.99 -52.01
C ASP A 432 -14.24 -24.21 -52.41
N HIS A 433 -13.34 -24.30 -51.42
CA HIS A 433 -12.14 -25.15 -51.49
C HIS A 433 -11.82 -25.82 -50.13
N LYS A 434 -11.51 -27.13 -50.17
CA LYS A 434 -11.12 -27.96 -49.01
C LYS A 434 -9.60 -27.89 -48.77
N PRO A 435 -9.11 -28.02 -47.53
CA PRO A 435 -7.67 -28.04 -47.25
C PRO A 435 -7.05 -29.43 -47.49
N THR A 436 -5.97 -29.47 -48.29
CA THR A 436 -5.17 -30.67 -48.56
C THR A 436 -4.13 -30.89 -47.46
N LYS A 437 -3.93 -32.15 -47.04
CA LYS A 437 -2.89 -32.53 -46.07
C LYS A 437 -1.50 -32.49 -46.71
N PHE A 438 -0.54 -31.84 -46.06
CA PHE A 438 0.88 -32.05 -46.35
C PHE A 438 1.43 -33.19 -45.49
N GLY A 439 2.02 -34.19 -46.14
CA GLY A 439 2.90 -35.17 -45.51
C GLY A 439 4.35 -34.86 -45.84
N SER A 440 5.27 -35.18 -44.93
CA SER A 440 6.72 -35.03 -45.14
C SER A 440 7.45 -36.30 -44.71
N HIS A 441 7.96 -37.04 -45.69
CA HIS A 441 8.96 -38.10 -45.47
C HIS A 441 10.29 -37.48 -45.04
N ILE A 442 10.91 -38.02 -43.98
CA ILE A 442 12.37 -38.09 -43.83
C ILE A 442 12.72 -39.53 -43.43
N ARG A 443 13.89 -39.98 -43.88
CA ARG A 443 14.30 -41.39 -44.01
C ARG A 443 14.84 -42.01 -42.73
N ASP A 444 14.83 -43.34 -42.75
CA ASP A 444 15.44 -44.25 -41.77
C ASP A 444 16.97 -44.14 -41.73
N PHE A 445 17.54 -44.47 -40.58
CA PHE A 445 18.94 -44.90 -40.45
C PHE A 445 19.07 -45.83 -39.23
N ASP A 446 19.09 -47.14 -39.47
CA ASP A 446 19.35 -48.15 -38.44
C ASP A 446 20.86 -48.26 -38.14
N GLY A 447 21.20 -48.55 -36.88
CA GLY A 447 22.61 -48.54 -36.43
C GLY A 447 22.84 -49.04 -35.00
N LEU A 448 22.52 -50.31 -34.74
CA LEU A 448 23.10 -51.21 -33.73
C LEU A 448 23.91 -50.61 -32.55
N SER A 449 23.42 -50.81 -31.31
CA SER A 449 24.22 -51.50 -30.27
C SER A 449 23.34 -52.00 -29.11
N THR A 450 23.71 -53.16 -28.55
CA THR A 450 22.98 -53.88 -27.51
C THR A 450 23.53 -53.60 -26.10
N SER A 451 22.67 -53.50 -25.08
CA SER A 451 22.96 -54.05 -23.74
C SER A 451 21.77 -54.07 -22.77
N HIS A 452 21.66 -55.22 -22.10
CA HIS A 452 20.94 -55.60 -20.88
C HIS A 452 19.95 -54.65 -20.17
N ALA A 453 18.74 -55.19 -19.97
CA ALA A 453 17.81 -54.78 -18.90
C ALA A 453 18.25 -55.31 -17.51
N PRO A 454 17.65 -54.79 -16.44
CA PRO A 454 16.98 -55.69 -15.50
C PRO A 454 15.48 -55.36 -15.30
N LYS A 455 14.69 -56.40 -15.03
CA LYS A 455 13.22 -56.35 -14.91
C LYS A 455 12.80 -55.87 -13.52
N THR A 456 11.88 -54.91 -13.43
CA THR A 456 11.11 -54.60 -12.21
C THR A 456 9.77 -55.36 -12.19
N PRO A 457 9.30 -55.84 -11.02
CA PRO A 457 8.07 -56.64 -10.89
C PRO A 457 6.78 -55.80 -11.04
N PRO A 458 5.65 -56.43 -11.39
CA PRO A 458 4.38 -55.74 -11.64
C PRO A 458 3.69 -55.27 -10.34
N ARG A 459 3.00 -54.13 -10.43
CA ARG A 459 2.27 -53.48 -9.33
C ARG A 459 0.82 -53.97 -9.28
N PRO A 460 0.22 -54.24 -8.09
CA PRO A 460 -1.15 -54.73 -8.00
C PRO A 460 -2.21 -53.70 -8.43
N PRO A 461 -3.41 -54.14 -8.86
CA PRO A 461 -4.46 -53.28 -9.40
C PRO A 461 -5.12 -52.39 -8.33
N LYS A 462 -5.50 -51.17 -8.72
CA LYS A 462 -6.28 -50.25 -7.88
C LYS A 462 -7.77 -50.61 -7.88
N PRO A 463 -8.48 -50.50 -6.75
CA PRO A 463 -9.92 -50.74 -6.69
C PRO A 463 -10.74 -49.68 -7.45
N ALA A 464 -11.95 -50.07 -7.85
CA ALA A 464 -12.83 -49.29 -8.72
C ALA A 464 -13.31 -47.97 -8.10
N LYS A 465 -13.45 -46.93 -8.94
CA LYS A 465 -14.14 -45.68 -8.57
C LYS A 465 -15.64 -45.84 -8.81
N SER A 466 -16.44 -45.70 -7.77
CA SER A 466 -17.90 -45.56 -7.87
C SER A 466 -18.29 -44.19 -8.45
N ASN A 467 -19.13 -44.18 -9.47
CA ASN A 467 -19.66 -42.95 -10.07
C ASN A 467 -20.79 -42.36 -9.21
N GLY A 468 -20.50 -41.33 -8.43
CA GLY A 468 -21.51 -40.47 -7.79
C GLY A 468 -21.64 -39.13 -8.50
N LYS A 469 -22.47 -39.06 -9.56
CA LYS A 469 -22.83 -37.78 -10.21
C LYS A 469 -24.03 -37.14 -9.51
N SER A 470 -23.78 -36.19 -8.61
CA SER A 470 -24.78 -35.16 -8.24
C SER A 470 -24.10 -33.88 -7.72
N SER A 471 -24.07 -32.87 -8.58
CA SER A 471 -23.80 -31.48 -8.17
C SER A 471 -24.56 -30.56 -9.12
N GLY A 472 -25.75 -30.13 -8.70
CA GLY A 472 -26.49 -29.09 -9.41
C GLY A 472 -25.78 -27.74 -9.23
N GLU A 473 -25.59 -27.02 -10.34
CA GLU A 473 -25.03 -25.67 -10.32
C GLU A 473 -26.06 -24.68 -9.77
N ASN A 474 -26.00 -24.39 -8.48
CA ASN A 474 -26.69 -23.23 -7.91
C ASN A 474 -25.92 -21.96 -8.29
N ILE A 475 -26.42 -21.25 -9.31
CA ILE A 475 -25.96 -19.91 -9.68
C ILE A 475 -26.37 -18.94 -8.56
N TYR A 476 -25.47 -18.76 -7.59
CA TYR A 476 -25.63 -17.72 -6.57
C TYR A 476 -25.34 -16.34 -7.18
N HIS A 477 -26.40 -15.58 -7.48
CA HIS A 477 -26.27 -14.13 -7.59
C HIS A 477 -25.80 -13.58 -6.23
N SER A 478 -24.59 -13.03 -6.22
CA SER A 478 -23.89 -12.54 -5.02
C SER A 478 -24.28 -11.08 -4.73
N PRO A 479 -25.02 -10.77 -3.64
CA PRO A 479 -25.38 -9.40 -3.27
C PRO A 479 -24.28 -8.75 -2.40
N TYR A 480 -23.01 -8.92 -2.77
CA TYR A 480 -21.87 -8.42 -2.00
C TYR A 480 -21.23 -7.18 -2.65
N ARG A 481 -21.83 -6.01 -2.41
CA ARG A 481 -21.27 -4.69 -2.77
C ARG A 481 -21.21 -3.69 -1.59
N MET A 482 -21.28 -4.18 -0.35
CA MET A 482 -21.54 -3.34 0.84
C MET A 482 -20.33 -3.06 1.75
N TYR A 483 -19.14 -3.63 1.50
CA TYR A 483 -18.00 -3.51 2.43
C TYR A 483 -16.65 -3.16 1.79
N THR A 484 -16.67 -2.46 0.66
CA THR A 484 -15.59 -1.51 0.31
C THR A 484 -15.96 -0.13 0.82
N ALA A 485 -16.14 -0.02 2.14
CA ALA A 485 -16.24 1.27 2.84
C ALA A 485 -14.86 1.94 2.94
N GLN A 486 -14.16 2.07 1.80
CA GLN A 486 -13.35 3.26 1.62
C GLN A 486 -14.34 4.43 1.52
N PRO A 487 -14.07 5.60 2.14
CA PRO A 487 -14.72 6.80 1.68
C PRO A 487 -14.46 6.91 0.18
N GLN A 488 -15.51 7.00 -0.64
CA GLN A 488 -15.31 7.24 -2.07
C GLN A 488 -14.43 8.49 -2.20
N ARG A 489 -13.31 8.36 -2.93
CA ARG A 489 -12.36 9.47 -3.15
C ARG A 489 -13.19 10.70 -3.55
N PRO A 490 -13.20 11.79 -2.76
CA PRO A 490 -14.11 12.89 -3.02
C PRO A 490 -13.80 13.50 -4.39
N MET A 491 -14.72 13.27 -5.33
CA MET A 491 -14.79 13.97 -6.61
C MET A 491 -15.20 15.41 -6.33
N LEU A 492 -14.24 16.21 -5.87
CA LEU A 492 -14.37 17.66 -5.87
C LEU A 492 -14.45 18.10 -7.33
N TYR A 493 -15.62 18.60 -7.73
CA TYR A 493 -15.84 19.20 -9.04
C TYR A 493 -14.83 20.32 -9.26
N THR A 494 -14.11 20.25 -10.38
CA THR A 494 -13.34 21.38 -10.90
C THR A 494 -14.31 22.45 -11.39
N PHE A 495 -14.21 23.66 -10.84
CA PHE A 495 -14.66 24.85 -11.54
C PHE A 495 -13.67 25.11 -12.67
N GLU A 496 -14.12 24.99 -13.92
CA GLU A 496 -13.44 25.53 -15.09
C GLU A 496 -14.45 26.35 -15.90
N ASP A 497 -13.96 27.46 -16.46
CA ASP A 497 -14.79 28.48 -17.09
C ASP A 497 -15.50 27.98 -18.36
N SER A 498 -16.73 28.44 -18.55
CA SER A 498 -17.60 28.00 -19.64
C SER A 498 -17.57 28.98 -20.82
N ASP A 499 -16.73 28.71 -21.81
CA ASP A 499 -16.87 29.31 -23.14
C ASP A 499 -18.03 28.64 -23.91
N ALA A 500 -18.85 29.46 -24.56
CA ALA A 500 -20.13 29.02 -25.12
C ALA A 500 -20.05 28.64 -26.61
N SER A 501 -20.48 27.41 -26.96
CA SER A 501 -21.17 27.18 -28.23
C SER A 501 -22.01 25.90 -28.25
N THR A 502 -23.33 26.08 -28.36
CA THR A 502 -24.25 25.34 -29.25
C THR A 502 -24.14 23.81 -29.37
N PHE A 503 -25.14 23.09 -28.84
CA PHE A 503 -25.87 22.08 -29.63
C PHE A 503 -27.28 21.86 -29.07
N GLN A 504 -28.31 21.96 -29.92
CA GLN A 504 -29.69 21.59 -29.57
C GLN A 504 -29.91 20.09 -29.82
N GLY A 505 -30.44 19.39 -28.81
CA GLY A 505 -30.91 18.01 -28.94
C GLY A 505 -32.24 17.86 -28.19
N LYS A 506 -33.28 17.41 -28.90
CA LYS A 506 -34.58 17.07 -28.29
C LYS A 506 -34.45 15.73 -27.55
N GLU A 507 -35.04 15.62 -26.36
CA GLU A 507 -35.48 14.35 -25.80
C GLU A 507 -36.91 14.52 -25.25
N ASP A 508 -37.75 13.51 -25.50
CA ASP A 508 -39.16 13.49 -25.13
C ASP A 508 -39.37 12.99 -23.69
N GLU A 509 -40.24 13.64 -22.92
CA GLU A 509 -40.70 13.12 -21.61
C GLU A 509 -41.70 11.96 -21.78
N PRO A 510 -41.61 10.95 -20.91
CA PRO A 510 -42.77 10.19 -20.46
C PRO A 510 -43.10 10.48 -18.98
N SER A 511 -44.32 10.95 -18.70
CA SER A 511 -44.80 11.27 -17.35
C SER A 511 -44.84 10.05 -16.40
N PRO A 512 -44.62 10.24 -15.08
CA PRO A 512 -44.76 9.18 -14.09
C PRO A 512 -46.23 8.96 -13.66
N ALA A 513 -46.62 7.69 -13.54
CA ALA A 513 -47.95 7.29 -13.10
C ALA A 513 -48.16 7.51 -11.58
N ARG A 514 -49.38 7.93 -11.22
CA ARG A 514 -49.81 8.19 -9.84
C ARG A 514 -50.05 6.89 -9.06
N PHE A 515 -49.55 6.80 -7.82
CA PHE A 515 -50.13 5.96 -6.78
C PHE A 515 -50.42 6.78 -5.53
N ALA A 516 -51.71 7.03 -5.28
CA ALA A 516 -52.17 7.72 -4.09
C ALA A 516 -52.40 6.71 -2.95
N SER A 517 -51.82 6.96 -1.77
CA SER A 517 -52.21 6.27 -0.54
C SER A 517 -52.72 7.28 0.48
N LYS A 518 -53.96 7.05 0.96
CA LYS A 518 -54.62 7.92 1.93
C LYS A 518 -54.00 7.74 3.31
N ARG A 519 -53.63 8.84 3.98
CA ARG A 519 -53.51 8.89 5.45
C ARG A 519 -54.39 10.03 5.98
N ARG A 520 -55.08 9.77 7.09
CA ARG A 520 -55.93 10.74 7.80
C ARG A 520 -55.04 11.67 8.64
N PRO A 521 -55.44 12.93 8.90
CA PRO A 521 -54.76 13.79 9.86
C PRO A 521 -54.99 13.26 11.30
N LEU A 522 -53.96 13.36 12.14
CA LEU A 522 -54.06 13.16 13.58
C LEU A 522 -53.79 14.50 14.28
N ALA A 523 -54.46 14.74 15.40
CA ALA A 523 -54.65 16.05 15.99
C ALA A 523 -53.39 16.65 16.66
N ASP A 524 -53.42 17.98 16.79
CA ASP A 524 -52.44 18.79 17.52
C ASP A 524 -52.33 18.39 19.00
N ILE A 525 -51.10 18.28 19.49
CA ILE A 525 -50.80 18.27 20.93
C ILE A 525 -49.62 19.23 21.16
N HIS A 526 -49.92 20.39 21.75
CA HIS A 526 -48.91 21.30 22.29
C HIS A 526 -48.19 20.65 23.49
N PRO A 527 -46.85 20.74 23.58
CA PRO A 527 -46.14 20.68 24.83
C PRO A 527 -45.92 22.08 25.41
N ASN A 528 -46.25 22.17 26.70
CA ASN A 528 -46.22 23.34 27.55
C ASN A 528 -44.83 23.98 27.68
N ALA A 529 -44.75 25.31 27.70
CA ALA A 529 -43.54 26.03 28.05
C ALA A 529 -43.52 26.32 29.56
N ASN A 530 -42.51 25.84 30.29
CA ASN A 530 -41.88 26.49 31.46
C ASN A 530 -40.98 25.51 32.24
N ALA A 531 -39.66 25.63 32.05
CA ALA A 531 -38.66 25.21 33.02
C ALA A 531 -37.37 26.00 32.78
N LYS A 532 -37.17 27.10 33.53
CA LYS A 532 -35.86 27.76 33.61
C LYS A 532 -34.97 26.93 34.54
N VAL A 533 -33.92 26.34 34.00
CA VAL A 533 -32.74 25.91 34.76
C VAL A 533 -31.55 26.63 34.16
N ASN A 534 -30.87 27.44 34.97
CA ASN A 534 -29.67 28.16 34.56
C ASN A 534 -28.47 27.25 34.84
N ASP A 535 -27.82 26.76 33.79
CA ASP A 535 -26.43 26.29 33.87
C ASP A 535 -25.60 27.06 32.82
N PRO A 536 -24.45 27.66 33.20
CA PRO A 536 -23.63 28.44 32.29
C PRO A 536 -22.79 27.53 31.39
N GLU A 537 -23.30 27.24 30.20
CA GLU A 537 -22.51 26.62 29.13
C GLU A 537 -21.30 27.52 28.77
N PRO A 538 -20.05 27.02 28.85
CA PRO A 538 -18.88 27.83 28.55
C PRO A 538 -18.74 28.04 27.04
N GLN A 539 -19.38 29.09 26.52
CA GLN A 539 -19.20 29.54 25.14
C GLN A 539 -17.76 30.02 24.91
N THR A 540 -16.87 29.11 24.52
CA THR A 540 -15.62 29.45 23.86
C THR A 540 -15.93 30.09 22.51
N ARG A 541 -16.18 31.41 22.51
CA ARG A 541 -16.11 32.24 21.31
C ARG A 541 -14.70 32.15 20.74
N LEU A 542 -14.47 31.19 19.84
CA LEU A 542 -13.35 31.26 18.90
C LEU A 542 -13.55 32.56 18.10
N THR A 543 -12.85 33.61 18.51
CA THR A 543 -12.69 34.81 17.70
C THR A 543 -12.14 34.36 16.37
N LYS A 544 -12.90 34.60 15.29
CA LYS A 544 -12.56 34.23 13.93
C LYS A 544 -11.38 35.10 13.46
N LYS A 545 -10.18 34.84 13.98
CA LYS A 545 -8.92 35.37 13.47
C LYS A 545 -8.87 34.95 12.02
N THR A 546 -9.12 35.91 11.13
CA THR A 546 -8.78 35.78 9.71
C THR A 546 -7.28 35.56 9.67
N HIS A 547 -6.88 34.30 9.48
CA HIS A 547 -5.49 33.98 9.18
C HIS A 547 -5.05 34.88 8.01
N PRO A 548 -3.83 35.44 8.04
CA PRO A 548 -3.31 36.24 6.94
C PRO A 548 -3.50 35.46 5.64
N SER A 549 -3.97 36.15 4.60
CA SER A 549 -4.33 35.54 3.31
C SER A 549 -3.16 34.71 2.78
N ARG A 550 -3.21 33.39 3.01
CA ARG A 550 -2.15 32.46 2.60
C ARG A 550 -1.91 32.61 1.11
N ASP A 551 -0.63 32.66 0.72
CA ASP A 551 -0.23 32.88 -0.66
C ASP A 551 -0.84 31.83 -1.60
N ALA A 552 -1.15 32.24 -2.83
CA ALA A 552 -1.64 31.32 -3.86
C ALA A 552 -0.64 30.17 -4.11
N GLY A 553 0.67 30.45 -3.92
CA GLY A 553 1.75 29.48 -4.04
C GLY A 553 1.64 28.30 -3.07
N SER A 554 1.33 28.51 -1.79
CA SER A 554 1.14 27.40 -0.84
C SER A 554 -0.05 26.51 -1.20
N ARG A 555 -1.17 27.09 -1.65
CA ARG A 555 -2.33 26.31 -2.11
C ARG A 555 -2.01 25.49 -3.36
N HIS A 556 -1.27 26.07 -4.32
CA HIS A 556 -0.83 25.35 -5.50
C HIS A 556 0.11 24.18 -5.16
N ARG A 557 1.10 24.41 -4.30
CA ARG A 557 2.01 23.38 -3.76
C ARG A 557 1.25 22.24 -3.07
N LEU A 558 0.31 22.57 -2.17
CA LEU A 558 -0.53 21.57 -1.50
C LEU A 558 -1.35 20.72 -2.49
N ASN A 559 -1.98 21.36 -3.48
CA ASN A 559 -2.76 20.67 -4.49
C ASN A 559 -1.90 19.75 -5.37
N ARG A 560 -0.67 20.15 -5.68
CA ARG A 560 0.30 19.33 -6.43
C ARG A 560 0.71 18.08 -5.63
N LEU A 561 1.04 18.22 -4.35
CA LEU A 561 1.33 17.08 -3.46
C LEU A 561 0.13 16.12 -3.39
N ILE A 562 -1.08 16.64 -3.17
CA ILE A 562 -2.32 15.85 -3.13
C ILE A 562 -2.54 15.10 -4.46
N HIS A 563 -2.27 15.74 -5.60
CA HIS A 563 -2.38 15.11 -6.91
C HIS A 563 -1.41 13.93 -7.07
N GLU A 564 -0.17 14.09 -6.62
CA GLU A 564 0.84 13.02 -6.69
C GLU A 564 0.49 11.84 -5.78
N LEU A 565 0.09 12.09 -4.53
CA LEU A 565 -0.37 11.05 -3.60
C LEU A 565 -1.55 10.24 -4.14
N ARG A 566 -2.49 10.86 -4.87
CA ARG A 566 -3.66 10.15 -5.45
C ARG A 566 -3.29 9.06 -6.47
N GLY A 567 -2.14 9.20 -7.14
CA GLY A 567 -1.61 8.24 -8.11
C GLY A 567 -0.41 7.43 -7.61
N SER A 568 0.13 7.77 -6.45
CA SER A 568 1.27 7.09 -5.84
C SER A 568 0.84 5.79 -5.16
N ILE A 569 1.82 4.89 -5.07
CA ILE A 569 1.80 3.68 -4.24
C ILE A 569 2.96 3.73 -3.22
N HIS A 570 3.64 4.87 -3.14
CA HIS A 570 4.90 5.15 -2.46
C HIS A 570 4.76 6.47 -1.67
N ASP A 571 3.63 6.62 -0.97
CA ASP A 571 3.23 7.89 -0.33
C ASP A 571 4.25 8.39 0.69
N TYR A 572 4.94 7.46 1.36
CA TYR A 572 6.00 7.80 2.30
C TYR A 572 7.20 8.40 1.56
N GLU A 573 7.66 7.76 0.48
CA GLU A 573 8.75 8.25 -0.36
C GLU A 573 8.40 9.59 -1.04
N VAL A 574 7.15 9.78 -1.48
CA VAL A 574 6.65 11.07 -2.00
C VAL A 574 6.75 12.14 -0.91
N ILE A 575 6.23 11.88 0.29
CA ILE A 575 6.31 12.87 1.40
C ILE A 575 7.76 13.15 1.81
N VAL A 576 8.65 12.14 1.86
CA VAL A 576 10.09 12.34 2.14
C VAL A 576 10.76 13.18 1.06
N THR A 577 10.47 12.90 -0.22
CA THR A 577 11.00 13.69 -1.36
C THR A 577 10.51 15.13 -1.29
N TYR A 578 9.22 15.34 -1.03
CA TYR A 578 8.68 16.68 -0.87
C TYR A 578 9.25 17.37 0.39
N ALA A 579 9.45 16.68 1.51
CA ALA A 579 10.08 17.24 2.71
C ALA A 579 11.51 17.74 2.50
N SER A 580 12.27 17.12 1.57
CA SER A 580 13.63 17.57 1.25
C SER A 580 13.67 18.79 0.30
N HIS A 581 12.57 19.10 -0.39
CA HIS A 581 12.48 20.28 -1.25
C HIS A 581 12.26 21.57 -0.43
N PRO A 582 13.10 22.62 -0.59
CA PRO A 582 12.99 23.85 0.19
C PRO A 582 11.62 24.53 0.12
N GLU A 583 10.96 24.47 -1.04
CA GLU A 583 9.65 25.07 -1.28
C GLU A 583 8.50 24.39 -0.49
N TYR A 584 8.67 23.14 -0.06
CA TYR A 584 7.72 22.37 0.74
C TYR A 584 8.11 22.32 2.22
N ARG A 585 9.40 22.47 2.54
CA ARG A 585 9.87 22.66 3.92
C ARG A 585 9.19 23.85 4.60
N GLN A 586 8.87 24.92 3.86
CA GLN A 586 8.06 26.05 4.33
C GLN A 586 6.53 25.77 4.34
N LEU A 587 6.06 24.79 3.56
CA LEU A 587 4.64 24.44 3.47
C LEU A 587 4.17 23.66 4.71
N PHE A 588 4.95 22.70 5.18
CA PHE A 588 4.52 21.78 6.24
C PHE A 588 4.23 22.46 7.59
N PRO A 589 5.09 23.35 8.13
CA PRO A 589 4.79 24.10 9.35
C PRO A 589 3.55 25.01 9.23
N THR A 590 3.20 25.42 8.01
CA THR A 590 2.04 26.29 7.75
C THR A 590 0.76 25.52 7.40
N LEU A 591 0.77 24.18 7.41
CA LEU A 591 -0.44 23.37 7.23
C LEU A 591 -1.41 23.58 8.39
N THR A 592 -2.68 23.77 8.07
CA THR A 592 -3.76 23.67 9.04
C THR A 592 -4.11 22.22 9.33
N ALA A 593 -4.72 21.95 10.49
CA ALA A 593 -5.26 20.65 10.87
C ALA A 593 -6.12 19.99 9.76
N LEU A 594 -6.95 20.79 9.07
CA LEU A 594 -7.79 20.30 7.98
C LEU A 594 -6.97 19.89 6.75
N GLU A 595 -5.97 20.67 6.34
CA GLU A 595 -5.12 20.35 5.19
C GLU A 595 -4.26 19.12 5.46
N LEU A 596 -3.73 18.98 6.67
CA LEU A 596 -3.03 17.77 7.10
C LEU A 596 -3.97 16.55 7.06
N GLY A 597 -5.19 16.67 7.58
CA GLY A 597 -6.21 15.61 7.48
C GLY A 597 -6.55 15.23 6.03
N ILE A 598 -6.62 16.22 5.12
CA ILE A 598 -6.84 15.98 3.68
C ILE A 598 -5.66 15.20 3.07
N ILE A 599 -4.42 15.56 3.37
CA ILE A 599 -3.23 14.79 2.96
C ILE A 599 -3.37 13.34 3.46
N MET A 600 -3.66 13.14 4.75
CA MET A 600 -3.80 11.80 5.33
C MET A 600 -4.94 10.97 4.73
N SER A 601 -6.00 11.60 4.22
CA SER A 601 -7.08 10.91 3.49
C SER A 601 -6.66 10.38 2.10
N HIS A 602 -5.52 10.84 1.58
CA HIS A 602 -4.93 10.38 0.32
C HIS A 602 -3.76 9.41 0.49
N VAL A 603 -3.18 9.32 1.69
CA VAL A 603 -2.13 8.35 2.03
C VAL A 603 -2.71 6.93 2.15
N ASN A 604 -2.05 5.94 1.54
CA ASN A 604 -2.37 4.53 1.68
C ASN A 604 -2.36 4.09 3.16
N MET A 605 -3.38 3.34 3.57
CA MET A 605 -3.56 2.85 4.95
C MET A 605 -2.29 2.26 5.58
N ASN A 606 -1.49 1.51 4.82
CA ASN A 606 -0.25 0.90 5.32
C ASN A 606 0.84 1.91 5.71
N HIS A 607 0.78 3.11 5.14
CA HIS A 607 1.72 4.21 5.34
C HIS A 607 1.18 5.32 6.25
N GLN A 608 -0.13 5.34 6.55
CA GLN A 608 -0.78 6.45 7.27
C GLN A 608 -0.04 6.83 8.55
N VAL A 609 0.24 5.88 9.44
CA VAL A 609 0.95 6.16 10.72
C VAL A 609 2.39 6.67 10.50
N LYS A 610 3.12 6.15 9.50
CA LYS A 610 4.50 6.58 9.20
C LYS A 610 4.54 7.99 8.61
N VAL A 611 3.64 8.29 7.67
CA VAL A 611 3.54 9.63 7.07
C VAL A 611 3.08 10.65 8.12
N ALA A 612 2.06 10.33 8.91
CA ALA A 612 1.59 11.23 9.96
C ALA A 612 2.69 11.55 10.99
N ARG A 613 3.44 10.54 11.46
CA ARG A 613 4.59 10.74 12.36
C ARG A 613 5.69 11.59 11.72
N LEU A 614 6.02 11.34 10.45
CA LEU A 614 7.00 12.15 9.71
C LEU A 614 6.56 13.61 9.60
N MET A 615 5.29 13.85 9.23
CA MET A 615 4.73 15.20 9.12
C MET A 615 4.64 15.90 10.47
N ALA A 616 4.23 15.19 11.53
CA ALA A 616 4.24 15.73 12.89
C ALA A 616 5.64 16.16 13.32
N ARG A 617 6.65 15.31 13.11
CA ARG A 617 8.07 15.67 13.36
C ARG A 617 8.53 16.91 12.57
N GLN A 618 8.12 17.05 11.31
CA GLN A 618 8.43 18.26 10.51
C GLN A 618 7.72 19.51 11.04
N MET A 619 6.53 19.39 11.63
CA MET A 619 5.78 20.51 12.22
C MET A 619 6.19 20.84 13.66
N SER A 620 6.72 19.88 14.42
CA SER A 620 7.12 20.09 15.82
C SER A 620 8.39 20.95 15.98
N TYR A 621 9.26 21.04 14.97
CA TYR A 621 10.43 21.93 15.04
C TYR A 621 10.04 23.42 15.16
N ASP A 622 8.91 23.82 14.57
CA ASP A 622 8.42 25.21 14.54
C ASP A 622 7.23 25.45 15.50
N GLN A 623 7.02 24.55 16.47
CA GLN A 623 5.90 24.61 17.42
C GLN A 623 4.51 24.71 16.76
N ALA A 624 4.30 23.95 15.68
CA ALA A 624 3.09 24.00 14.87
C ALA A 624 2.14 22.80 15.06
N PHE A 625 2.59 21.70 15.69
CA PHE A 625 1.80 20.48 15.81
C PHE A 625 0.96 20.45 17.11
N THR A 626 -0.35 20.26 16.96
CA THR A 626 -1.31 20.41 18.07
C THR A 626 -2.34 19.28 18.11
N CYS A 627 -3.05 19.15 19.22
CA CYS A 627 -4.21 18.29 19.40
C CYS A 627 -5.27 18.47 18.31
N ALA A 628 -5.41 19.67 17.74
CA ALA A 628 -6.30 19.89 16.61
C ALA A 628 -5.80 19.17 15.33
N HIS A 629 -4.49 19.19 15.07
CA HIS A 629 -3.86 18.45 13.97
C HIS A 629 -4.01 16.94 14.18
N CYS A 630 -3.66 16.45 15.38
CA CYS A 630 -3.81 15.05 15.76
C CYS A 630 -5.27 14.55 15.59
N ALA A 631 -6.25 15.28 16.12
CA ALA A 631 -7.67 14.94 16.04
C ALA A 631 -8.19 14.88 14.59
N GLU A 632 -7.78 15.80 13.72
CA GLU A 632 -8.22 15.78 12.31
C GLU A 632 -7.51 14.69 11.49
N VAL A 633 -6.24 14.37 11.78
CA VAL A 633 -5.59 13.18 11.22
C VAL A 633 -6.32 11.91 11.65
N ILE A 634 -6.65 11.78 12.93
CA ILE A 634 -7.38 10.62 13.48
C ILE A 634 -8.76 10.45 12.81
N LYS A 635 -9.50 11.53 12.53
CA LYS A 635 -10.78 11.46 11.79
C LYS A 635 -10.64 10.99 10.33
N ARG A 636 -9.47 11.15 9.71
CA ARG A 636 -9.20 10.82 8.29
C ARG A 636 -8.42 9.51 8.11
N THR A 637 -7.94 8.95 9.21
CA THR A 637 -7.26 7.66 9.30
C THR A 637 -8.28 6.53 9.34
N SER A 638 -7.93 5.37 8.77
CA SER A 638 -8.79 4.18 8.86
C SER A 638 -8.95 3.71 10.31
N GLU A 639 -10.18 3.34 10.71
CA GLU A 639 -10.55 2.86 12.06
C GLU A 639 -9.56 1.84 12.65
N PHE A 640 -9.01 0.95 11.82
CA PHE A 640 -8.03 -0.07 12.24
C PHE A 640 -6.71 0.48 12.79
N PHE A 641 -6.36 1.73 12.50
CA PHE A 641 -5.07 2.34 12.87
C PHE A 641 -5.21 3.57 13.78
N ARG A 642 -6.43 3.94 14.20
CA ARG A 642 -6.65 5.19 14.96
C ARG A 642 -6.00 5.16 16.34
N ALA A 643 -5.98 4.01 17.03
CA ALA A 643 -5.25 3.85 18.29
C ALA A 643 -3.72 3.98 18.10
N ASN A 644 -3.15 3.29 17.10
CA ASN A 644 -1.73 3.43 16.75
C ASN A 644 -1.39 4.86 16.30
N MET A 645 -2.34 5.59 15.73
CA MET A 645 -2.19 6.98 15.32
C MET A 645 -2.15 7.92 16.53
N VAL A 646 -2.99 7.70 17.55
CA VAL A 646 -2.92 8.40 18.85
C VAL A 646 -1.53 8.18 19.46
N GLU A 647 -1.11 6.92 19.61
CA GLU A 647 0.20 6.53 20.15
C GLU A 647 1.37 7.17 19.39
N ALA A 648 1.28 7.26 18.06
CA ALA A 648 2.33 7.84 17.22
C ALA A 648 2.33 9.37 17.14
N LEU A 649 1.27 10.07 17.57
CA LEU A 649 1.10 11.52 17.40
C LEU A 649 0.99 12.30 18.71
N LEU A 650 0.52 11.70 19.81
CA LEU A 650 0.43 12.38 21.11
C LEU A 650 1.78 12.97 21.58
N PRO A 651 2.94 12.30 21.43
CA PRO A 651 4.24 12.86 21.84
C PRO A 651 4.65 14.14 21.08
N PHE A 652 3.99 14.47 19.97
CA PHE A 652 4.25 15.66 19.17
C PHE A 652 3.26 16.81 19.45
N CYS A 653 2.24 16.60 20.29
CA CYS A 653 1.16 17.57 20.53
C CYS A 653 1.52 18.54 21.66
N GLU A 654 1.85 19.79 21.33
CA GLU A 654 2.33 20.76 22.34
C GLU A 654 1.23 21.28 23.28
N ASP A 655 0.02 21.43 22.77
CA ASP A 655 -1.14 21.89 23.53
C ASP A 655 -1.90 20.76 24.24
N LEU A 656 -1.27 19.58 24.40
CA LEU A 656 -1.90 18.37 24.96
C LEU A 656 -2.54 18.60 26.33
N THR A 657 -1.86 19.34 27.20
CA THR A 657 -2.34 19.67 28.55
C THR A 657 -3.66 20.42 28.55
N THR A 658 -3.86 21.32 27.58
CA THR A 658 -5.03 22.19 27.48
C THR A 658 -6.13 21.57 26.61
N ASN A 659 -5.73 20.90 25.51
CA ASN A 659 -6.62 20.52 24.42
C ASN A 659 -6.75 19.01 24.19
N ARG A 660 -6.29 18.12 25.11
CA ARG A 660 -6.47 16.65 25.01
C ARG A 660 -7.89 16.21 24.67
N LYS A 661 -8.90 16.96 25.15
CA LYS A 661 -10.32 16.72 24.84
C LYS A 661 -10.64 16.75 23.35
N LEU A 662 -9.91 17.50 22.52
CA LEU A 662 -10.10 17.50 21.06
C LEU A 662 -9.74 16.14 20.44
N VAL A 663 -8.65 15.53 20.91
CA VAL A 663 -8.24 14.19 20.48
C VAL A 663 -9.21 13.15 21.04
N GLN A 664 -9.52 13.21 22.33
CA GLN A 664 -10.46 12.28 22.98
C GLN A 664 -11.85 12.30 22.31
N ASN A 665 -12.42 13.49 22.03
CA ASN A 665 -13.71 13.64 21.35
C ASN A 665 -13.70 13.15 19.88
N SER A 666 -12.52 12.93 19.29
CA SER A 666 -12.41 12.32 17.96
C SER A 666 -12.50 10.79 18.02
N LEU A 667 -12.18 10.19 19.17
CA LEU A 667 -12.13 8.74 19.37
C LEU A 667 -13.51 8.21 19.80
N SER A 668 -13.81 6.96 19.43
CA SER A 668 -14.94 6.23 20.01
C SER A 668 -14.58 5.72 21.41
N GLU A 669 -15.61 5.41 22.20
CA GLU A 669 -15.50 4.82 23.54
C GLU A 669 -14.50 3.64 23.63
N TRP A 670 -14.49 2.75 22.63
CA TRP A 670 -13.53 1.64 22.57
C TRP A 670 -12.10 2.13 22.34
N GLU A 671 -11.90 3.08 21.43
CA GLU A 671 -10.58 3.64 21.14
C GLU A 671 -10.05 4.45 22.33
N LEU A 672 -10.90 5.18 23.03
CA LEU A 672 -10.59 5.81 24.32
C LEU A 672 -10.11 4.76 25.32
N MET A 673 -10.91 3.72 25.59
CA MET A 673 -10.56 2.68 26.57
C MET A 673 -9.20 2.01 26.31
N ILE A 674 -8.79 1.84 25.04
CA ILE A 674 -7.49 1.24 24.71
C ILE A 674 -6.33 2.24 24.62
N THR A 675 -6.62 3.55 24.54
CA THR A 675 -5.61 4.63 24.49
C THR A 675 -5.50 5.46 25.76
N ASP A 676 -6.39 5.27 26.75
CA ASP A 676 -6.52 6.06 27.97
C ASP A 676 -5.17 6.30 28.68
N ARG A 677 -4.43 5.21 28.93
CA ARG A 677 -3.08 5.21 29.51
C ARG A 677 -2.05 6.10 28.79
N LEU A 678 -2.23 6.36 27.51
CA LEU A 678 -1.32 7.20 26.70
C LEU A 678 -1.54 8.70 26.97
N PHE A 679 -2.72 9.09 27.46
CA PHE A 679 -3.00 10.47 27.85
C PHE A 679 -2.46 10.83 29.23
N ASP A 680 -2.28 9.85 30.11
CA ASP A 680 -1.77 10.08 31.47
C ASP A 680 -0.25 9.94 31.57
N GLY A 681 0.36 8.97 30.86
CA GLY A 681 1.80 8.71 30.91
C GLY A 681 2.69 9.81 30.28
N LEU A 682 2.12 10.84 29.65
CA LEU A 682 2.85 11.97 29.07
C LEU A 682 3.00 13.17 30.03
N TYR A 683 2.59 13.04 31.30
CA TYR A 683 2.79 14.06 32.34
C TYR A 683 3.97 13.77 33.29
N GLU A 684 4.62 12.60 33.16
CA GLU A 684 5.69 12.15 34.06
C GLU A 684 7.11 12.26 33.44
N CYS A 685 7.22 12.82 32.23
CA CYS A 685 8.46 13.13 31.51
C CYS A 685 8.57 14.65 31.27
#